data_AF-A0AAN8MPR3-F1
#
_entry.id   AF-A0AAN8MPR3-F1
#
_cell.length_a   1.000
_cell.length_b   1.000
_cell.length_c   1.000
_cell.angle_alpha   90.00
_cell.angle_beta   90.00
_cell.angle_gamma   90.00
#
_symmetry.space_group_name_H-M   'P 1'
#
loop_
_entity.id
_entity.type
_entity.pdbx_description
1 polymer ?
#
loop_
_entity_poly.entity_id
_entity_poly.type
_entity_poly.pdbx_seq_one_letter_code
_entity_poly.pdbx_strand_id
1 'polypeptide(L)'
;MPPSGVTDGPFVKFEGWDVSGNDLAHYPDLKNNVEKLKSVLLNEPSSLYYAFNTNGWIKSWTVLDSSNFERSPGSTLYVRVQYPGWQFIQGQDSPGNDILQVTDVSVANALMNRIDEIWEDDEENENVAAFNTNGWVKRKVVFPLVGFQEPELTSLHGIYIRTEFRTFNFFPLRDSPGGDIEQDKNAIDDTPALIRSTRDKANGAGFNTNGWIKNQLDIPPTVAAFKSPWQGVYARVCWPDFVYLPGLDSPQNDLKRLTGKQLWELVSAARLNPQVVAFNTNGWLKTDVAEMPSDLGDSTGELGGLYVKRVQASSPRGQQATAVSDRSGESAAEFAVRIALFAMKGTAIVWGKWFISDASVRNEYNLGVKAGSIEILKKVRAGTLTPEVAAQDAFDMRSNWLKQMRRKSSPGGLLVAQALKPTGGTYQKYMDKYANKEYGKDFALLTREQAAVVANKTIEGAGRANPTVTKVMNGLGKFGKGLMVVGAVMSVYSVAVADEWKYELGKQVASWSGAIAGGYIGTGVGMCFGPIGAIAGGIAGGIIGGLPTEGAYSALANWFFGGSSGDSAEDLLEPILNKVRDHVLGRLRRSGKKFYVHQVLAHHMSEIRVNPSKAAKLIADTPSVGQRDSEVLATVVWLMIDGKALPTNAGNPGDLITLMDWAIGNLPQWERLDSNSDTIEIAAGQDYVYQRHTNGQIWLYNESEWVQIDSNRDAVEIAAGNRVLYKRQSNGQLQRYKNGEWVSLDKNSDTVQIAAGGDEIYQRHTNGGIWQYKNGKWVDIDHNGDTVSITASNDGTLYQLHSGGQIWVYSNGEWAMLDNNSDTVEIAASDGNLYQRHNGGNIYHYTGSGWEEIDRNGDTLGIAAGGQNLFQRHQNQIWRYLGSPYSWEQVDTTGANIVDIVTDGNTLYQRHDDGSIWRVFF
;
A
#
# COMPACT_ATOMS: atom_id res chain seq x y z
N MET A 1 31.53 -5.41 39.18
CA MET A 1 30.70 -4.20 39.05
C MET A 1 30.54 -3.91 37.57
N PRO A 2 29.31 -3.73 37.07
CA PRO A 2 29.08 -3.39 35.67
C PRO A 2 29.77 -2.05 35.29
N PRO A 3 30.16 -1.87 34.02
CA PRO A 3 30.74 -0.62 33.54
C PRO A 3 29.80 0.56 33.80
N SER A 4 30.31 1.61 34.46
CA SER A 4 29.58 2.87 34.61
C SER A 4 29.84 3.75 33.40
N GLY A 5 28.76 4.17 32.73
CA GLY A 5 28.77 5.06 31.59
C GLY A 5 27.82 6.26 31.75
N VAL A 6 28.12 7.34 31.03
CA VAL A 6 27.42 8.64 31.12
C VAL A 6 26.90 9.02 29.74
N THR A 7 25.68 9.54 29.64
CA THR A 7 25.15 10.09 28.37
C THR A 7 26.01 11.24 27.83
N ASP A 8 26.28 11.18 26.53
CA ASP A 8 26.98 12.21 25.76
C ASP A 8 26.27 12.39 24.41
N GLY A 9 25.22 13.21 24.44
CA GLY A 9 24.29 13.38 23.34
C GLY A 9 23.59 12.06 23.00
N PRO A 10 23.60 11.61 21.73
CA PRO A 10 22.92 10.38 21.32
C PRO A 10 23.69 9.08 21.63
N PHE A 11 24.71 9.16 22.49
CA PHE A 11 25.56 8.04 22.92
C PHE A 11 25.64 7.95 24.45
N VAL A 12 26.04 6.79 24.96
CA VAL A 12 26.53 6.60 26.33
C VAL A 12 28.03 6.30 26.26
N LYS A 13 28.86 7.09 26.94
CA LYS A 13 30.31 6.91 27.00
C LYS A 13 30.74 6.13 28.26
N PHE A 14 31.71 5.24 28.11
CA PHE A 14 32.29 4.39 29.15
C PHE A 14 33.82 4.57 29.15
N GLU A 15 34.32 5.33 30.12
CA GLU A 15 35.75 5.69 30.20
C GLU A 15 36.61 4.54 30.72
N GLY A 16 37.69 4.23 30.01
CA GLY A 16 38.60 3.12 30.36
C GLY A 16 38.02 1.74 30.04
N TRP A 17 37.03 1.68 29.16
CA TRP A 17 36.36 0.46 28.75
C TRP A 17 36.38 0.32 27.22
N ASP A 18 36.38 -0.93 26.78
CA ASP A 18 36.24 -1.33 25.39
C ASP A 18 35.42 -2.62 25.30
N VAL A 19 35.09 -3.07 24.09
CA VAL A 19 34.52 -4.40 23.86
C VAL A 19 35.38 -5.12 22.82
N SER A 20 35.91 -6.29 23.18
CA SER A 20 36.78 -7.08 22.29
C SER A 20 35.95 -7.78 21.19
N GLY A 21 36.47 -7.76 19.96
CA GLY A 21 35.78 -8.32 18.78
C GLY A 21 34.59 -7.48 18.28
N ASN A 22 33.95 -7.96 17.19
CA ASN A 22 32.80 -7.31 16.53
C ASN A 22 33.09 -5.93 15.91
N ASP A 23 34.33 -5.72 15.47
CA ASP A 23 34.78 -4.51 14.81
C ASP A 23 34.19 -4.38 13.39
N LEU A 24 33.42 -3.33 13.20
CA LEU A 24 32.78 -2.95 11.94
C LEU A 24 33.71 -2.09 11.07
N ALA A 25 34.56 -1.26 11.67
CA ALA A 25 35.51 -0.42 10.94
C ALA A 25 36.56 0.15 11.90
N HIS A 26 37.74 0.52 11.40
CA HIS A 26 38.75 1.26 12.16
C HIS A 26 39.08 2.57 11.47
N TYR A 27 38.95 3.68 12.18
CA TYR A 27 39.29 5.02 11.72
C TYR A 27 40.49 5.56 12.52
N PRO A 28 41.73 5.13 12.25
CA PRO A 28 42.90 5.53 13.01
C PRO A 28 43.14 7.05 13.01
N ASP A 29 42.80 7.73 11.91
CA ASP A 29 42.90 9.20 11.78
C ASP A 29 41.85 9.94 12.61
N LEU A 30 40.78 9.25 13.02
CA LEU A 30 39.77 9.77 13.92
C LEU A 30 40.04 9.38 15.38
N LYS A 31 41.22 8.83 15.68
CA LYS A 31 41.63 8.56 17.07
C LYS A 31 41.48 9.84 17.90
N ASN A 32 40.74 9.73 18.99
CA ASN A 32 40.33 10.81 19.89
C ASN A 32 39.44 11.91 19.26
N ASN A 33 39.02 11.79 18.00
CA ASN A 33 38.07 12.71 17.36
C ASN A 33 36.62 12.27 17.55
N VAL A 34 36.15 12.41 18.80
CA VAL A 34 34.85 11.91 19.27
C VAL A 34 33.68 12.45 18.44
N GLU A 35 33.62 13.75 18.15
CA GLU A 35 32.48 14.33 17.40
C GLU A 35 32.36 13.76 15.99
N LYS A 36 33.50 13.52 15.33
CA LYS A 36 33.48 12.87 14.02
C LYS A 36 33.03 11.43 14.13
N LEU A 37 33.52 10.67 15.11
CA LEU A 37 33.09 9.28 15.36
C LEU A 37 31.59 9.18 15.73
N LYS A 38 31.05 10.09 16.54
CA LYS A 38 29.61 10.22 16.80
C LYS A 38 28.82 10.42 15.50
N SER A 39 29.25 11.36 14.66
CA SER A 39 28.60 11.61 13.37
C SER A 39 28.67 10.42 12.40
N VAL A 40 29.71 9.58 12.51
CA VAL A 40 29.84 8.34 11.73
C VAL A 40 28.73 7.37 12.11
N LEU A 41 28.44 7.17 13.40
CA LEU A 41 27.46 6.20 13.88
C LEU A 41 26.00 6.66 13.82
N LEU A 42 25.70 7.95 14.03
CA LEU A 42 24.32 8.45 14.01
C LEU A 42 23.61 8.31 12.66
N ASN A 43 24.40 8.12 11.61
CA ASN A 43 23.92 8.04 10.23
C ASN A 43 23.84 6.59 9.69
N GLU A 44 23.99 5.57 10.57
CA GLU A 44 23.85 4.15 10.23
C GLU A 44 22.44 3.63 10.62
N PRO A 45 21.59 3.23 9.65
CA PRO A 45 20.29 2.59 9.90
C PRO A 45 20.45 1.07 9.97
N SER A 46 20.51 0.48 11.17
CA SER A 46 20.55 -0.98 11.34
C SER A 46 19.77 -1.44 12.55
N SER A 47 19.29 -2.67 12.50
CA SER A 47 18.71 -3.43 13.63
C SER A 47 19.73 -3.90 14.68
N LEU A 48 21.00 -3.47 14.59
CA LEU A 48 22.10 -3.81 15.51
C LEU A 48 22.44 -2.62 16.42
N TYR A 49 22.99 -2.92 17.60
CA TYR A 49 23.71 -1.95 18.41
C TYR A 49 24.93 -1.44 17.67
N TYR A 50 25.21 -0.15 17.78
CA TYR A 50 26.44 0.45 17.27
C TYR A 50 27.21 1.12 18.40
N ALA A 51 28.51 0.89 18.45
CA ALA A 51 29.41 1.63 19.34
C ALA A 51 30.69 2.06 18.62
N PHE A 52 31.46 2.94 19.23
CA PHE A 52 32.83 3.21 18.83
C PHE A 52 33.74 3.36 20.05
N ASN A 53 35.03 3.10 19.92
CA ASN A 53 36.00 3.48 20.94
C ASN A 53 36.86 4.67 20.48
N THR A 54 37.49 5.38 21.41
CA THR A 54 38.35 6.54 21.08
C THR A 54 39.63 6.17 20.33
N ASN A 55 39.95 4.88 20.23
CA ASN A 55 41.00 4.39 19.32
C ASN A 55 40.56 4.35 17.86
N GLY A 56 39.32 4.75 17.56
CA GLY A 56 38.77 4.86 16.21
C GLY A 56 38.01 3.63 15.74
N TRP A 57 37.85 2.60 16.57
CA TRP A 57 37.15 1.38 16.18
C TRP A 57 35.65 1.57 16.29
N ILE A 58 34.89 1.30 15.23
CA ILE A 58 33.44 1.17 15.22
C ILE A 58 33.09 -0.30 15.40
N LYS A 59 32.04 -0.57 16.16
CA LYS A 59 31.63 -1.91 16.59
C LYS A 59 30.13 -2.09 16.46
N SER A 60 29.66 -3.33 16.27
CA SER A 60 28.22 -3.61 16.21
C SER A 60 27.82 -4.97 16.75
N TRP A 61 26.63 -5.09 17.35
CA TRP A 61 26.11 -6.36 17.92
C TRP A 61 24.62 -6.57 17.70
N THR A 62 24.21 -7.83 17.58
CA THR A 62 22.81 -8.26 17.60
C THR A 62 22.21 -8.26 19.01
N VAL A 63 23.03 -8.39 20.06
CA VAL A 63 22.65 -8.24 21.48
C VAL A 63 23.84 -7.62 22.19
N LEU A 64 23.64 -6.53 22.92
CA LEU A 64 24.71 -5.85 23.65
C LEU A 64 24.59 -6.11 25.15
N ASP A 65 25.44 -7.00 25.66
CA ASP A 65 25.58 -7.28 27.09
C ASP A 65 26.83 -6.56 27.63
N SER A 66 26.62 -5.71 28.64
CA SER A 66 27.69 -4.95 29.30
C SER A 66 28.67 -5.82 30.10
N SER A 67 28.32 -7.08 30.38
CA SER A 67 29.23 -8.05 30.99
C SER A 67 30.45 -8.35 30.11
N ASN A 68 30.33 -8.15 28.79
CA ASN A 68 31.39 -8.35 27.81
C ASN A 68 32.35 -7.16 27.67
N PHE A 69 32.18 -6.11 28.48
CA PHE A 69 33.06 -4.95 28.41
C PHE A 69 34.35 -5.27 29.15
N GLU A 70 35.48 -4.95 28.52
CA GLU A 70 36.81 -5.19 29.05
C GLU A 70 37.48 -3.88 29.44
N ARG A 71 38.33 -3.93 30.47
CA ARG A 71 39.12 -2.77 30.88
C ARG A 71 40.17 -2.44 29.82
N SER A 72 40.09 -1.23 29.29
CA SER A 72 41.04 -0.70 28.30
C SER A 72 41.52 0.68 28.75
N PRO A 73 42.54 0.76 29.62
CA PRO A 73 43.11 2.03 30.05
C PRO A 73 43.54 2.89 28.86
N GLY A 74 43.02 4.12 28.76
CA GLY A 74 43.32 5.03 27.66
C GLY A 74 42.38 4.95 26.44
N SER A 75 41.34 4.10 26.49
CA SER A 75 40.23 4.12 25.52
C SER A 75 38.90 4.41 26.20
N THR A 76 37.99 5.06 25.48
CA THR A 76 36.61 5.31 25.92
C THR A 76 35.68 4.74 24.87
N LEU A 77 34.77 3.85 25.29
CA LEU A 77 33.72 3.29 24.44
C LEU A 77 32.49 4.20 24.43
N TYR A 78 31.86 4.39 23.29
CA TYR A 78 30.66 5.19 23.05
C TYR A 78 29.62 4.31 22.39
N VAL A 79 28.55 3.96 23.10
CA VAL A 79 27.46 3.14 22.59
C VAL A 79 26.32 4.05 22.13
N ARG A 80 25.83 3.89 20.90
CA ARG A 80 24.70 4.64 20.37
C ARG A 80 23.42 4.19 21.06
N VAL A 81 22.64 5.17 21.51
CA VAL A 81 21.38 4.93 22.22
C VAL A 81 20.23 5.78 21.69
N GLN A 82 20.41 6.60 20.64
CA GLN A 82 19.32 7.42 20.08
C GLN A 82 19.10 7.15 18.60
N TYR A 83 17.82 7.10 18.19
CA TYR A 83 17.37 6.73 16.84
C TYR A 83 16.30 7.71 16.32
N PRO A 84 16.16 7.87 14.99
CA PRO A 84 15.07 8.64 14.35
C PRO A 84 13.71 8.42 15.02
N GLY A 85 12.95 9.49 15.28
CA GLY A 85 11.63 9.39 15.91
C GLY A 85 11.60 9.04 17.40
N TRP A 86 12.75 8.77 18.04
CA TRP A 86 12.83 8.34 19.44
C TRP A 86 13.94 9.04 20.23
N GLN A 87 13.61 9.56 21.42
CA GLN A 87 14.54 10.15 22.36
C GLN A 87 14.83 9.18 23.52
N PHE A 88 16.09 8.82 23.73
CA PHE A 88 16.49 7.96 24.85
C PHE A 88 16.80 8.75 26.12
N ILE A 89 16.36 8.22 27.27
CA ILE A 89 16.63 8.73 28.61
C ILE A 89 17.25 7.61 29.46
N GLN A 90 18.52 7.80 29.82
CA GLN A 90 19.33 6.80 30.53
C GLN A 90 18.89 6.58 31.98
N GLY A 91 18.79 5.33 32.40
CA GLY A 91 18.58 4.91 33.80
C GLY A 91 17.19 5.24 34.37
N GLN A 92 16.27 5.69 33.52
CA GLN A 92 14.93 6.12 33.90
C GLN A 92 13.87 5.20 33.27
N ASP A 93 12.72 5.09 33.92
CA ASP A 93 11.54 4.41 33.40
C ASP A 93 10.26 5.23 33.65
N SER A 94 9.19 4.84 32.96
CA SER A 94 7.81 5.30 33.17
C SER A 94 6.96 4.12 33.66
N PRO A 95 6.75 3.96 34.98
CA PRO A 95 6.07 2.81 35.55
C PRO A 95 4.54 2.92 35.51
N GLY A 96 3.85 1.77 35.54
CA GLY A 96 2.40 1.69 35.75
C GLY A 96 1.56 1.96 34.50
N ASN A 97 2.17 1.88 33.32
CA ASN A 97 1.50 2.21 32.06
C ASN A 97 1.95 1.31 30.89
N ASP A 98 2.30 0.07 31.21
CA ASP A 98 2.68 -0.96 30.25
C ASP A 98 1.45 -1.42 29.44
N ILE A 99 1.67 -1.66 28.14
CA ILE A 99 0.70 -2.24 27.20
C ILE A 99 0.99 -3.73 27.05
N LEU A 100 2.21 -4.04 26.62
CA LEU A 100 2.72 -5.39 26.42
C LEU A 100 4.25 -5.40 26.56
N GLN A 101 4.82 -6.60 26.59
CA GLN A 101 6.28 -6.79 26.55
C GLN A 101 6.70 -7.51 25.27
N VAL A 102 7.55 -6.86 24.47
CA VAL A 102 8.22 -7.48 23.33
C VAL A 102 9.47 -8.19 23.85
N THR A 103 9.56 -9.51 23.65
CA THR A 103 10.62 -10.36 24.25
C THR A 103 11.45 -11.15 23.22
N ASP A 104 10.99 -11.20 21.97
CA ASP A 104 11.64 -11.88 20.85
C ASP A 104 12.84 -11.11 20.29
N VAL A 105 12.94 -9.81 20.57
CA VAL A 105 14.08 -8.95 20.21
C VAL A 105 14.51 -8.10 21.41
N SER A 106 15.82 -7.90 21.58
CA SER A 106 16.38 -7.14 22.72
C SER A 106 17.12 -5.86 22.32
N VAL A 107 17.26 -5.59 21.01
CA VAL A 107 17.92 -4.37 20.51
C VAL A 107 16.88 -3.27 20.34
N ALA A 108 17.17 -2.07 20.86
CA ALA A 108 16.25 -0.93 20.75
C ALA A 108 15.73 -0.68 19.32
N ASN A 109 16.58 -0.72 18.29
CA ASN A 109 16.13 -0.54 16.90
C ASN A 109 15.31 -1.73 16.36
N ALA A 110 15.59 -2.96 16.79
CA ALA A 110 14.78 -4.12 16.42
C ALA A 110 13.42 -4.08 17.13
N LEU A 111 13.41 -3.63 18.39
CA LEU A 111 12.20 -3.43 19.18
C LEU A 111 11.32 -2.32 18.59
N MET A 112 11.91 -1.21 18.12
CA MET A 112 11.21 -0.16 17.37
C MET A 112 10.50 -0.74 16.15
N ASN A 113 11.21 -1.49 15.30
CA ASN A 113 10.62 -2.12 14.12
C ASN A 113 9.50 -3.09 14.51
N ARG A 114 9.71 -3.88 15.58
CA ARG A 114 8.71 -4.85 16.06
C ARG A 114 7.46 -4.16 16.61
N ILE A 115 7.62 -3.04 17.30
CA ILE A 115 6.52 -2.17 17.73
C ILE A 115 5.76 -1.65 16.51
N ASP A 116 6.46 -1.16 15.49
CA ASP A 116 5.81 -0.67 14.26
C ASP A 116 5.06 -1.79 13.49
N GLU A 117 5.55 -3.04 13.54
CA GLU A 117 4.86 -4.23 12.98
C GLU A 117 3.64 -4.68 13.81
N ILE A 118 3.67 -4.53 15.13
CA ILE A 118 2.54 -4.92 15.99
C ILE A 118 1.36 -3.95 15.81
N TRP A 119 1.67 -2.67 15.58
CA TRP A 119 0.67 -1.62 15.37
C TRP A 119 0.78 -1.03 13.96
N GLU A 120 0.38 -1.82 12.96
CA GLU A 120 0.32 -1.37 11.56
C GLU A 120 -0.77 -0.32 11.32
N ASP A 121 -1.85 -0.30 12.14
CA ASP A 121 -2.91 0.70 12.10
C ASP A 121 -2.46 2.03 12.74
N ASP A 122 -2.65 3.14 12.01
CA ASP A 122 -2.18 4.47 12.38
C ASP A 122 -2.81 5.02 13.67
N GLU A 123 -4.09 4.74 13.93
CA GLU A 123 -4.75 5.21 15.16
C GLU A 123 -4.32 4.36 16.36
N GLU A 124 -4.04 3.08 16.14
CA GLU A 124 -3.53 2.20 17.19
C GLU A 124 -2.05 2.45 17.52
N ASN A 125 -1.22 2.72 16.51
CA ASN A 125 0.21 3.01 16.66
C ASN A 125 0.44 4.30 17.46
N GLU A 126 -0.45 5.28 17.32
CA GLU A 126 -0.41 6.52 18.10
C GLU A 126 -0.65 6.30 19.61
N ASN A 127 -1.10 5.12 20.04
CA ASN A 127 -1.20 4.78 21.47
C ASN A 127 0.14 4.44 22.13
N VAL A 128 1.22 4.30 21.34
CA VAL A 128 2.56 4.03 21.87
C VAL A 128 3.32 5.33 22.10
N ALA A 129 3.50 5.68 23.38
CA ALA A 129 4.25 6.86 23.79
C ALA A 129 5.75 6.59 23.97
N ALA A 130 6.08 5.39 24.42
CA ALA A 130 7.44 5.01 24.77
C ALA A 130 7.61 3.48 24.79
N PHE A 131 8.84 3.03 24.91
CA PHE A 131 9.16 1.68 25.38
C PHE A 131 10.45 1.72 26.19
N ASN A 132 10.65 0.75 27.06
CA ASN A 132 11.90 0.63 27.80
C ASN A 132 12.79 -0.51 27.26
N THR A 133 14.04 -0.54 27.68
CA THR A 133 15.04 -1.52 27.21
C THR A 133 14.72 -2.96 27.58
N ASN A 134 13.77 -3.22 28.49
CA ASN A 134 13.27 -4.56 28.81
C ASN A 134 12.12 -4.99 27.88
N GLY A 135 11.80 -4.18 26.87
CA GLY A 135 10.78 -4.43 25.88
C GLY A 135 9.36 -4.10 26.31
N TRP A 136 9.18 -3.50 27.50
CA TRP A 136 7.87 -3.01 27.92
C TRP A 136 7.48 -1.79 27.11
N VAL A 137 6.43 -1.94 26.32
CA VAL A 137 5.82 -0.86 25.53
C VAL A 137 4.85 -0.08 26.41
N LYS A 138 4.88 1.24 26.30
CA LYS A 138 4.27 2.18 27.25
C LYS A 138 3.19 3.01 26.56
N ARG A 139 1.99 3.07 27.14
CA ARG A 139 0.88 3.89 26.61
C ARG A 139 1.01 5.39 26.82
N LYS A 140 1.85 5.80 27.77
CA LYS A 140 2.11 7.21 28.10
C LYS A 140 3.49 7.41 28.69
N VAL A 141 3.94 8.65 28.82
CA VAL A 141 5.12 9.00 29.63
C VAL A 141 4.63 9.62 30.94
N VAL A 142 4.99 9.01 32.06
CA VAL A 142 4.72 9.55 33.40
C VAL A 142 5.93 10.36 33.84
N PHE A 143 5.76 11.68 33.94
CA PHE A 143 6.81 12.59 34.39
C PHE A 143 6.53 13.13 35.81
N PRO A 144 7.53 13.31 36.69
CA PRO A 144 8.95 13.02 36.47
C PRO A 144 9.19 11.51 36.30
N LEU A 145 10.10 11.18 35.38
CA LEU A 145 10.55 9.80 35.24
C LEU A 145 11.18 9.33 36.55
N VAL A 146 11.08 8.03 36.84
CA VAL A 146 11.67 7.44 38.04
C VAL A 146 12.84 6.55 37.69
N GLY A 147 13.72 6.33 38.68
CA GLY A 147 14.82 5.39 38.54
C GLY A 147 14.31 4.01 38.15
N PHE A 148 14.94 3.44 37.13
CA PHE A 148 14.65 2.10 36.63
C PHE A 148 14.82 1.07 37.76
N GLN A 149 13.82 0.21 38.00
CA GLN A 149 13.83 -0.68 39.17
C GLN A 149 14.35 -2.07 38.81
N GLU A 150 15.68 -2.22 38.74
CA GLU A 150 16.35 -3.50 38.53
C GLU A 150 17.59 -3.65 39.45
N PRO A 151 17.88 -4.86 39.96
CA PRO A 151 19.01 -5.09 40.87
C PRO A 151 20.38 -4.88 40.19
N GLU A 152 20.46 -5.03 38.87
CA GLU A 152 21.69 -4.93 38.08
C GLU A 152 21.58 -3.91 36.94
N LEU A 153 21.28 -2.66 37.30
CA LEU A 153 21.22 -1.57 36.35
C LEU A 153 22.56 -1.33 35.64
N THR A 154 22.55 -1.47 34.32
CA THR A 154 23.66 -1.02 33.46
C THR A 154 23.36 0.37 32.92
N SER A 155 24.41 1.12 32.57
CA SER A 155 24.28 2.45 31.94
C SER A 155 23.64 2.44 30.55
N LEU A 156 23.24 1.29 30.01
CA LEU A 156 22.49 1.18 28.75
C LEU A 156 20.99 0.96 28.94
N HIS A 157 20.54 0.75 30.17
CA HIS A 157 19.12 0.66 30.48
C HIS A 157 18.49 2.05 30.48
N GLY A 158 17.23 2.12 30.07
CA GLY A 158 16.46 3.36 30.06
C GLY A 158 15.18 3.25 29.27
N ILE A 159 14.62 4.42 28.97
CA ILE A 159 13.36 4.56 28.23
C ILE A 159 13.58 5.32 26.93
N TYR A 160 12.95 4.84 25.85
CA TYR A 160 12.85 5.50 24.56
C TYR A 160 11.47 6.15 24.45
N ILE A 161 11.43 7.47 24.36
CA ILE A 161 10.21 8.26 24.24
C ILE A 161 10.03 8.66 22.79
N ARG A 162 8.83 8.44 22.24
CA ARG A 162 8.52 8.77 20.87
C ARG A 162 8.40 10.27 20.70
N THR A 163 9.01 10.80 19.64
CA THR A 163 9.00 12.24 19.32
C THR A 163 8.39 12.55 17.96
N GLU A 164 8.11 11.54 17.13
CA GLU A 164 7.53 11.72 15.79
C GLU A 164 6.19 10.98 15.68
N PHE A 165 5.17 11.69 15.22
CA PHE A 165 3.81 11.20 15.01
C PHE A 165 3.29 11.65 13.65
N ARG A 166 2.50 10.81 12.97
CA ARG A 166 2.14 10.97 11.55
C ARG A 166 1.41 12.28 11.23
N THR A 167 0.56 12.76 12.15
CA THR A 167 -0.22 13.98 11.94
C THR A 167 0.34 15.24 12.59
N PHE A 168 1.46 15.12 13.33
CA PHE A 168 2.03 16.22 14.11
C PHE A 168 3.53 16.36 13.90
N ASN A 169 3.97 17.60 13.65
CA ASN A 169 5.37 17.95 13.57
C ASN A 169 5.89 18.42 14.94
N PHE A 170 6.96 17.80 15.42
CA PHE A 170 7.55 18.09 16.72
C PHE A 170 8.66 19.14 16.65
N PHE A 171 8.60 20.10 17.57
CA PHE A 171 9.60 21.16 17.79
C PHE A 171 10.17 21.02 19.21
N PRO A 172 11.32 20.34 19.38
CA PRO A 172 11.89 20.08 20.69
C PRO A 172 12.35 21.36 21.39
N LEU A 173 12.16 21.43 22.71
CA LEU A 173 12.58 22.54 23.57
C LEU A 173 12.08 23.92 23.12
N ARG A 174 10.97 23.94 22.38
CA ARG A 174 10.35 25.16 21.85
C ARG A 174 8.90 25.22 22.25
N ASP A 175 8.41 26.44 22.47
CA ASP A 175 7.01 26.73 22.73
C ASP A 175 6.48 27.82 21.79
N SER A 176 5.16 27.84 21.66
CA SER A 176 4.41 28.93 21.05
C SER A 176 3.56 29.58 22.15
N PRO A 177 4.02 30.68 22.75
CA PRO A 177 3.31 31.34 23.85
C PRO A 177 1.90 31.78 23.44
N GLY A 178 0.91 31.54 24.31
CA GLY A 178 -0.49 31.86 24.04
C GLY A 178 -1.17 30.90 23.07
N GLY A 179 -2.32 31.32 22.52
CA GLY A 179 -3.16 30.46 21.68
C GLY A 179 -3.78 29.28 22.43
N ASP A 180 -3.81 29.32 23.76
CA ASP A 180 -4.25 28.19 24.59
C ASP A 180 -5.78 28.06 24.57
N ILE A 181 -6.29 26.88 24.20
CA ILE A 181 -7.71 26.53 24.31
C ILE A 181 -8.00 26.08 25.73
N GLU A 182 -7.29 25.03 26.16
CA GLU A 182 -7.41 24.43 27.49
C GLU A 182 -6.13 23.67 27.82
N GLN A 183 -5.94 23.40 29.11
CA GLN A 183 -4.89 22.49 29.56
C GLN A 183 -5.51 21.15 29.94
N ASP A 184 -5.14 20.09 29.24
CA ASP A 184 -5.42 18.74 29.68
C ASP A 184 -4.38 18.33 30.74
N LYS A 185 -4.74 18.59 32.01
CA LYS A 185 -3.88 18.33 33.15
C LYS A 185 -3.60 16.84 33.36
N ASN A 186 -4.46 15.96 32.87
CA ASN A 186 -4.30 14.52 32.99
C ASN A 186 -3.41 13.94 31.89
N ALA A 187 -3.28 14.67 30.78
CA ALA A 187 -2.45 14.32 29.63
C ALA A 187 -1.11 15.06 29.58
N ILE A 188 -0.69 15.75 30.65
CA ILE A 188 0.67 16.32 30.74
C ILE A 188 1.66 15.20 30.44
N ASP A 189 2.55 15.46 29.49
CA ASP A 189 3.59 14.53 29.03
C ASP A 189 3.07 13.22 28.36
N ASP A 190 1.76 13.04 28.28
CA ASP A 190 1.10 11.96 27.56
C ASP A 190 0.81 12.39 26.11
N THR A 191 1.83 12.32 25.26
CA THR A 191 1.73 12.75 23.86
C THR A 191 0.57 12.07 23.10
N PRO A 192 0.35 10.74 23.20
CA PRO A 192 -0.84 10.10 22.65
C PRO A 192 -2.18 10.71 23.10
N ALA A 193 -2.34 10.95 24.40
CA ALA A 193 -3.56 11.57 24.90
C ALA A 193 -3.71 13.00 24.40
N LEU A 194 -2.63 13.79 24.36
CA LEU A 194 -2.67 15.15 23.83
C LEU A 194 -2.97 15.21 22.32
N ILE A 195 -2.52 14.23 21.54
CA ILE A 195 -2.91 14.05 20.15
C ILE A 195 -4.43 13.89 20.04
N ARG A 196 -5.02 12.98 20.82
CA ARG A 196 -6.47 12.76 20.85
C ARG A 196 -7.22 14.01 21.30
N SER A 197 -6.85 14.58 22.45
CA SER A 197 -7.48 15.79 22.98
C SER A 197 -7.40 16.96 22.00
N THR A 198 -6.29 17.10 21.26
CA THR A 198 -6.15 18.13 20.21
C THR A 198 -7.04 17.86 19.00
N ARG A 199 -7.20 16.59 18.59
CA ARG A 199 -8.08 16.21 17.47
C ARG A 199 -9.55 16.44 17.79
N ASP A 200 -9.96 16.20 19.03
CA ASP A 200 -11.32 16.43 19.53
C ASP A 200 -11.69 17.93 19.51
N LYS A 201 -10.69 18.83 19.47
CA LYS A 201 -10.94 20.26 19.26
C LYS A 201 -10.97 20.58 17.77
N ALA A 202 -12.13 21.06 17.31
CA ALA A 202 -12.29 21.58 15.95
C ALA A 202 -11.24 22.67 15.60
N ASN A 203 -10.79 23.44 16.59
CA ASN A 203 -9.77 24.48 16.46
C ASN A 203 -8.37 24.09 16.97
N GLY A 204 -8.10 22.80 17.20
CA GLY A 204 -6.79 22.32 17.65
C GLY A 204 -5.72 22.44 16.57
N ALA A 205 -4.86 23.45 16.67
CA ALA A 205 -3.69 23.68 15.82
C ALA A 205 -2.49 22.82 16.24
N GLY A 206 -2.47 22.38 17.50
CA GLY A 206 -1.38 21.61 18.08
C GLY A 206 -1.42 21.64 19.60
N PHE A 207 -0.34 21.22 20.22
CA PHE A 207 -0.22 21.21 21.69
C PHE A 207 1.24 21.32 22.11
N ASN A 208 1.48 21.62 23.39
CA ASN A 208 2.79 21.40 24.01
C ASN A 208 2.73 20.29 25.06
N THR A 209 3.88 19.73 25.40
CA THR A 209 3.95 18.60 26.35
C THR A 209 3.56 18.96 27.80
N ASN A 210 3.42 20.26 28.12
CA ASN A 210 2.84 20.71 29.40
C ASN A 210 1.30 20.58 29.44
N GLY A 211 0.70 19.94 28.44
CA GLY A 211 -0.73 19.66 28.36
C GLY A 211 -1.58 20.77 27.76
N TRP A 212 -0.98 21.87 27.29
CA TRP A 212 -1.72 22.96 26.67
C TRP A 212 -2.07 22.63 25.23
N ILE A 213 -3.37 22.52 24.96
CA ILE A 213 -3.92 22.38 23.61
C ILE A 213 -4.09 23.77 23.04
N LYS A 214 -3.58 24.00 21.83
CA LYS A 214 -3.44 25.33 21.23
C LYS A 214 -4.26 25.47 19.95
N ASN A 215 -4.88 26.62 19.75
CA ASN A 215 -5.51 27.05 18.51
C ASN A 215 -4.63 28.03 17.71
N GLN A 216 -3.44 28.38 18.18
CA GLN A 216 -2.54 29.23 17.40
C GLN A 216 -1.11 28.80 17.70
N LEU A 217 -0.33 28.63 16.63
CA LEU A 217 1.08 28.31 16.72
C LEU A 217 1.90 29.30 15.90
N ASP A 218 2.96 29.81 16.50
CA ASP A 218 4.05 30.47 15.80
C ASP A 218 4.89 29.39 15.11
N ILE A 219 5.05 29.49 13.80
CA ILE A 219 5.86 28.55 13.00
C ILE A 219 6.96 29.35 12.28
N PRO A 220 8.25 29.10 12.58
CA PRO A 220 8.75 28.14 13.57
C PRO A 220 8.55 28.63 15.02
N PRO A 221 8.27 27.73 16.00
CA PRO A 221 8.10 28.11 17.40
C PRO A 221 9.40 28.62 18.03
N THR A 222 9.28 29.37 19.13
CA THR A 222 10.44 29.99 19.83
C THR A 222 11.04 29.07 20.89
N VAL A 223 12.31 29.25 21.26
CA VAL A 223 12.96 28.44 22.30
C VAL A 223 12.29 28.68 23.66
N ALA A 224 12.04 27.60 24.41
CA ALA A 224 11.35 27.62 25.69
C ALA A 224 12.03 26.72 26.75
N ALA A 225 11.80 27.03 28.02
CA ALA A 225 12.39 26.33 29.17
C ALA A 225 11.64 25.03 29.49
N PHE A 226 11.75 24.01 28.64
CA PHE A 226 11.32 22.65 28.95
C PHE A 226 12.36 21.89 29.79
N LYS A 227 11.91 20.91 30.58
CA LYS A 227 12.77 20.19 31.55
C LYS A 227 13.54 19.03 30.91
N SER A 228 13.13 18.57 29.72
CA SER A 228 13.73 17.43 29.04
C SER A 228 13.75 17.60 27.51
N PRO A 229 14.75 17.07 26.78
CA PRO A 229 14.87 17.19 25.32
C PRO A 229 13.70 16.64 24.49
N TRP A 230 12.90 15.71 25.03
CA TRP A 230 11.70 15.17 24.37
C TRP A 230 10.45 16.03 24.57
N GLN A 231 10.52 17.06 25.42
CA GLN A 231 9.44 18.00 25.65
C GLN A 231 9.51 19.17 24.67
N GLY A 232 8.36 19.71 24.26
CA GLY A 232 8.28 20.74 23.24
C GLY A 232 6.86 20.94 22.72
N VAL A 233 6.75 21.46 21.48
CA VAL A 233 5.48 21.72 20.78
C VAL A 233 5.28 20.76 19.61
N TYR A 234 4.05 20.30 19.45
CA TYR A 234 3.58 19.50 18.31
C TYR A 234 2.59 20.32 17.49
N ALA A 235 2.91 20.58 16.22
CA ALA A 235 2.05 21.30 15.28
C ALA A 235 1.28 20.32 14.39
N ARG A 236 -0.05 20.44 14.33
CA ARG A 236 -0.89 19.59 13.49
C ARG A 236 -0.73 19.97 12.02
N VAL A 237 -0.30 19.03 11.20
CA VAL A 237 -0.05 19.25 9.75
C VAL A 237 -0.91 18.38 8.84
N CYS A 238 -1.43 17.26 9.35
CA CYS A 238 -2.32 16.41 8.58
C CYS A 238 -3.77 16.50 9.07
N TRP A 239 -4.67 16.47 8.09
CA TRP A 239 -6.11 16.50 8.29
C TRP A 239 -6.71 15.34 7.48
N PRO A 240 -7.46 14.41 8.11
CA PRO A 240 -7.93 13.18 7.44
C PRO A 240 -8.77 13.40 6.19
N ASP A 241 -9.42 14.56 6.11
CA ASP A 241 -10.28 15.01 5.02
C ASP A 241 -9.54 15.83 3.95
N PHE A 242 -8.22 15.96 4.03
CA PHE A 242 -7.41 16.66 3.03
C PHE A 242 -6.17 15.86 2.60
N VAL A 243 -5.73 16.10 1.36
CA VAL A 243 -4.43 15.69 0.82
C VAL A 243 -3.52 16.91 0.86
N TYR A 244 -2.38 16.79 1.55
CA TYR A 244 -1.38 17.85 1.61
C TYR A 244 -0.33 17.67 0.51
N LEU A 245 -0.17 18.71 -0.31
CA LEU A 245 0.77 18.81 -1.43
C LEU A 245 1.79 19.92 -1.13
N PRO A 246 2.94 19.59 -0.52
CA PRO A 246 3.92 20.58 -0.09
C PRO A 246 4.57 21.29 -1.26
N GLY A 247 4.77 22.59 -1.10
CA GLY A 247 5.35 23.48 -2.10
C GLY A 247 4.53 23.67 -3.38
N LEU A 248 3.33 23.08 -3.45
CA LEU A 248 2.44 23.19 -4.60
C LEU A 248 1.25 24.11 -4.32
N ASP A 249 0.65 24.60 -5.40
CA ASP A 249 -0.59 25.36 -5.47
C ASP A 249 -1.48 24.83 -6.59
N SER A 250 -2.74 25.25 -6.58
CA SER A 250 -3.65 25.15 -7.71
C SER A 250 -3.89 26.57 -8.25
N PRO A 251 -3.37 26.95 -9.42
CA PRO A 251 -3.53 28.31 -9.91
C PRO A 251 -5.00 28.64 -10.20
N GLN A 252 -5.39 29.91 -10.01
CA GLN A 252 -6.75 30.42 -10.27
C GLN A 252 -7.84 29.77 -9.39
N ASN A 253 -9.11 29.98 -9.76
CA ASN A 253 -10.30 29.51 -9.04
C ASN A 253 -10.34 29.94 -7.57
N ASP A 254 -9.75 31.09 -7.27
CA ASP A 254 -9.66 31.64 -5.93
C ASP A 254 -11.02 32.24 -5.52
N LEU A 255 -11.64 31.63 -4.51
CA LEU A 255 -12.88 32.13 -3.93
C LEU A 255 -12.61 33.38 -3.09
N LYS A 256 -11.64 33.27 -2.17
CA LYS A 256 -11.34 34.28 -1.17
C LYS A 256 -9.98 34.00 -0.55
N ARG A 257 -9.21 35.07 -0.29
CA ARG A 257 -8.01 34.99 0.55
C ARG A 257 -8.35 35.29 2.01
N LEU A 258 -7.92 34.42 2.90
CA LEU A 258 -7.94 34.61 4.34
C LEU A 258 -6.51 34.88 4.85
N THR A 259 -6.13 36.15 4.89
CA THR A 259 -4.78 36.57 5.30
C THR A 259 -4.59 36.42 6.81
N GLY A 260 -3.39 36.00 7.24
CA GLY A 260 -3.01 35.91 8.66
C GLY A 260 -3.72 34.81 9.44
N LYS A 261 -4.33 33.84 8.74
CA LYS A 261 -5.03 32.70 9.33
C LYS A 261 -4.09 31.54 9.59
N GLN A 262 -4.34 30.85 10.70
CA GLN A 262 -3.71 29.58 11.05
C GLN A 262 -4.24 28.46 10.14
N LEU A 263 -3.48 27.36 10.03
CA LEU A 263 -3.86 26.25 9.17
C LEU A 263 -5.25 25.67 9.49
N TRP A 264 -5.57 25.45 10.77
CA TRP A 264 -6.88 24.94 11.17
C TRP A 264 -8.03 25.90 10.85
N GLU A 265 -7.79 27.22 10.80
CA GLU A 265 -8.81 28.22 10.42
C GLU A 265 -9.12 28.10 8.92
N LEU A 266 -8.09 27.85 8.11
CA LEU A 266 -8.25 27.58 6.68
C LEU A 266 -9.00 26.26 6.45
N VAL A 267 -8.62 25.21 7.18
CA VAL A 267 -9.35 23.92 7.19
C VAL A 267 -10.81 24.11 7.59
N SER A 268 -11.08 24.86 8.67
CA SER A 268 -12.44 25.11 9.14
C SER A 268 -13.26 25.89 8.11
N ALA A 269 -12.66 26.92 7.50
CA ALA A 269 -13.30 27.67 6.43
C ALA A 269 -13.62 26.80 5.21
N ALA A 270 -12.71 25.87 4.85
CA ALA A 270 -12.90 24.93 3.77
C ALA A 270 -13.93 23.82 4.08
N ARG A 271 -14.07 23.42 5.35
CA ARG A 271 -15.10 22.47 5.81
C ARG A 271 -16.50 23.09 5.77
N LEU A 272 -16.63 24.31 6.27
CA LEU A 272 -17.92 25.00 6.38
C LEU A 272 -18.47 25.48 5.03
N ASN A 273 -17.59 25.70 4.05
CA ASN A 273 -18.01 26.15 2.73
C ASN A 273 -18.02 24.98 1.74
N PRO A 274 -19.20 24.49 1.31
CA PRO A 274 -19.29 23.38 0.37
C PRO A 274 -18.74 23.71 -1.02
N GLN A 275 -18.58 25.01 -1.35
CA GLN A 275 -17.95 25.44 -2.59
C GLN A 275 -16.42 25.29 -2.55
N VAL A 276 -15.80 25.14 -1.37
CA VAL A 276 -14.34 25.06 -1.26
C VAL A 276 -13.86 23.62 -1.43
N VAL A 277 -12.98 23.43 -2.41
CA VAL A 277 -12.46 22.11 -2.80
C VAL A 277 -10.98 21.97 -2.46
N ALA A 278 -10.28 23.09 -2.30
CA ALA A 278 -8.88 23.13 -1.88
C ALA A 278 -8.58 24.48 -1.23
N PHE A 279 -7.46 24.55 -0.49
CA PHE A 279 -6.90 25.82 -0.04
C PHE A 279 -5.38 25.72 0.08
N ASN A 280 -4.68 26.84 -0.06
CA ASN A 280 -3.24 26.87 0.18
C ASN A 280 -2.89 27.58 1.49
N THR A 281 -1.67 27.34 1.98
CA THR A 281 -1.15 27.94 3.22
C THR A 281 -0.96 29.46 3.14
N ASN A 282 -1.00 30.06 1.94
CA ASN A 282 -1.05 31.51 1.73
C ASN A 282 -2.44 32.12 2.02
N GLY A 283 -3.42 31.28 2.36
CA GLY A 283 -4.77 31.64 2.76
C GLY A 283 -5.79 31.66 1.63
N TRP A 284 -5.42 31.27 0.40
CA TRP A 284 -6.38 31.22 -0.71
C TRP A 284 -7.27 29.99 -0.61
N LEU A 285 -8.57 30.21 -0.42
CA LEU A 285 -9.61 29.19 -0.56
C LEU A 285 -10.02 29.08 -2.03
N LYS A 286 -10.20 27.86 -2.54
CA LYS A 286 -10.40 27.60 -3.97
C LYS A 286 -11.73 26.92 -4.22
N THR A 287 -12.50 27.43 -5.18
CA THR A 287 -13.77 26.84 -5.62
C THR A 287 -13.59 25.64 -6.54
N ASP A 288 -12.41 25.53 -7.14
CA ASP A 288 -12.07 24.45 -8.04
C ASP A 288 -10.55 24.23 -8.04
N VAL A 289 -10.09 23.09 -8.56
CA VAL A 289 -8.68 22.85 -8.85
C VAL A 289 -8.40 23.11 -10.33
N ALA A 290 -7.21 23.62 -10.61
CA ALA A 290 -6.71 23.72 -11.97
C ALA A 290 -6.53 22.32 -12.57
N GLU A 291 -6.30 22.24 -13.88
CA GLU A 291 -5.98 20.97 -14.52
C GLU A 291 -4.62 20.39 -14.05
N MET A 292 -3.69 21.29 -13.70
CA MET A 292 -2.34 20.98 -13.24
C MET A 292 -1.96 21.78 -12.00
N PRO A 293 -1.31 21.14 -11.01
CA PRO A 293 -0.66 21.85 -9.91
C PRO A 293 0.48 22.75 -10.41
N SER A 294 0.70 23.86 -9.72
CA SER A 294 1.85 24.76 -9.92
C SER A 294 2.68 24.90 -8.65
N ASP A 295 3.82 25.58 -8.71
CA ASP A 295 4.59 25.93 -7.51
C ASP A 295 3.87 27.00 -6.68
N LEU A 296 3.93 26.89 -5.34
CA LEU A 296 3.29 27.82 -4.41
C LEU A 296 4.03 29.17 -4.26
N GLY A 297 5.26 29.28 -4.77
CA GLY A 297 6.13 30.45 -4.58
C GLY A 297 6.69 30.58 -3.15
N ASP A 298 7.51 31.61 -2.91
CA ASP A 298 8.43 31.73 -1.76
C ASP A 298 7.82 32.12 -0.39
N SER A 299 6.51 31.99 -0.15
CA SER A 299 5.87 32.73 0.96
C SER A 299 5.39 31.97 2.22
N THR A 300 5.72 30.70 2.47
CA THR A 300 5.19 30.01 3.69
C THR A 300 6.16 29.14 4.53
N GLY A 301 7.48 29.27 4.35
CA GLY A 301 8.44 28.51 5.18
C GLY A 301 8.33 26.98 5.01
N GLU A 302 8.85 26.22 5.97
CA GLU A 302 9.01 24.74 5.88
C GLU A 302 7.70 23.95 5.72
N LEU A 303 6.53 24.55 5.99
CA LEU A 303 5.20 23.89 5.94
C LEU A 303 4.27 24.47 4.88
N GLY A 304 4.80 25.16 3.87
CA GLY A 304 4.01 25.71 2.76
C GLY A 304 3.48 24.64 1.81
N GLY A 305 2.20 24.70 1.44
CA GLY A 305 1.62 23.81 0.43
C GLY A 305 0.13 24.01 0.16
N LEU A 306 -0.43 23.10 -0.62
CA LEU A 306 -1.85 23.03 -0.98
C LEU A 306 -2.52 21.87 -0.27
N TYR A 307 -3.69 22.13 0.32
CA TYR A 307 -4.57 21.13 0.90
C TYR A 307 -5.76 20.93 -0.02
N VAL A 308 -5.89 19.74 -0.61
CA VAL A 308 -6.98 19.37 -1.51
C VAL A 308 -7.96 18.51 -0.73
N LYS A 309 -9.25 18.84 -0.74
CA LYS A 309 -10.27 18.09 0.00
C LYS A 309 -10.35 16.67 -0.55
N ARG A 310 -10.34 15.69 0.34
CA ARG A 310 -10.53 14.28 -0.04
C ARG A 310 -11.97 14.09 -0.47
N VAL A 311 -12.13 13.39 -1.58
CA VAL A 311 -13.42 12.88 -2.01
C VAL A 311 -13.75 11.70 -1.10
N GLN A 312 -14.76 11.85 -0.25
CA GLN A 312 -15.19 10.76 0.65
C GLN A 312 -15.97 9.71 -0.14
N ALA A 313 -15.64 8.44 0.06
CA ALA A 313 -16.25 7.28 -0.58
C ALA A 313 -17.66 6.94 -0.05
N SER A 314 -18.19 7.69 0.91
CA SER A 314 -19.46 7.38 1.55
C SER A 314 -20.27 8.65 1.78
N SER A 315 -21.35 8.83 1.02
CA SER A 315 -22.53 9.49 1.55
C SER A 315 -23.70 8.52 1.36
N PRO A 316 -24.30 7.99 2.44
CA PRO A 316 -25.55 7.27 2.38
C PRO A 316 -26.58 8.12 1.65
N ARG A 317 -27.42 7.52 0.80
CA ARG A 317 -28.57 8.20 0.19
C ARG A 317 -29.30 9.03 1.26
N GLY A 318 -29.22 10.35 1.17
CA GLY A 318 -29.90 11.24 2.13
C GLY A 318 -29.41 12.69 2.18
N GLN A 319 -28.15 12.99 1.83
CA GLN A 319 -27.71 14.37 1.64
C GLN A 319 -27.27 14.56 0.19
N GLN A 320 -28.03 15.39 -0.54
CA GLN A 320 -27.60 15.90 -1.83
C GLN A 320 -26.19 16.48 -1.67
N ALA A 321 -25.24 15.95 -2.43
CA ALA A 321 -23.97 16.61 -2.65
C ALA A 321 -24.27 17.96 -3.30
N THR A 322 -24.42 19.02 -2.51
CA THR A 322 -24.48 20.40 -2.98
C THR A 322 -23.06 20.90 -3.27
N ALA A 323 -22.32 20.16 -4.08
CA ALA A 323 -21.20 20.72 -4.83
C ALA A 323 -21.84 21.47 -6.01
N VAL A 324 -21.95 22.79 -5.88
CA VAL A 324 -22.44 23.65 -6.96
C VAL A 324 -21.40 23.61 -8.07
N SER A 325 -21.69 22.84 -9.12
CA SER A 325 -20.97 22.87 -10.39
C SER A 325 -21.20 24.23 -11.06
N ASP A 326 -20.21 25.12 -11.04
CA ASP A 326 -20.24 26.35 -11.87
C ASP A 326 -19.88 26.06 -13.34
N ARG A 327 -19.61 24.77 -13.68
CA ARG A 327 -19.69 24.27 -15.05
C ARG A 327 -21.05 23.62 -15.25
N SER A 328 -21.89 24.27 -16.05
CA SER A 328 -23.21 23.76 -16.44
C SER A 328 -23.09 22.37 -17.09
N GLY A 329 -23.33 21.30 -16.32
CA GLY A 329 -23.50 19.93 -16.81
C GLY A 329 -22.60 18.83 -16.22
N GLU A 330 -21.66 19.13 -15.32
CA GLU A 330 -20.76 18.12 -14.71
C GLU A 330 -21.47 17.31 -13.61
N SER A 331 -21.33 15.97 -13.60
CA SER A 331 -21.89 15.09 -12.56
C SER A 331 -21.06 15.14 -11.27
N ALA A 332 -21.65 14.76 -10.12
CA ALA A 332 -20.92 14.68 -8.85
C ALA A 332 -19.74 13.68 -8.89
N ALA A 333 -19.86 12.63 -9.71
CA ALA A 333 -18.80 11.66 -9.94
C ALA A 333 -17.65 12.24 -10.77
N GLU A 334 -17.97 12.96 -11.86
CA GLU A 334 -16.98 13.63 -12.71
C GLU A 334 -16.13 14.63 -11.90
N PHE A 335 -16.79 15.41 -11.06
CA PHE A 335 -16.15 16.35 -10.15
C PHE A 335 -15.21 15.63 -9.16
N ALA A 336 -15.67 14.56 -8.51
CA ALA A 336 -14.88 13.74 -7.59
C ALA A 336 -13.59 13.20 -8.23
N VAL A 337 -13.72 12.61 -9.42
CA VAL A 337 -12.58 12.07 -10.18
C VAL A 337 -11.56 13.16 -10.50
N ARG A 338 -12.04 14.33 -10.90
CA ARG A 338 -11.18 15.46 -11.27
C ARG A 338 -10.34 15.95 -10.08
N ILE A 339 -10.95 16.08 -8.91
CA ILE A 339 -10.23 16.45 -7.66
C ILE A 339 -9.19 15.38 -7.31
N ALA A 340 -9.56 14.10 -7.39
CA ALA A 340 -8.67 12.98 -7.11
C ALA A 340 -7.48 12.92 -8.07
N LEU A 341 -7.73 13.06 -9.38
CA LEU A 341 -6.68 13.06 -10.40
C LEU A 341 -5.72 14.26 -10.22
N PHE A 342 -6.24 15.42 -9.83
CA PHE A 342 -5.41 16.57 -9.48
C PHE A 342 -4.49 16.26 -8.29
N ALA A 343 -5.03 15.67 -7.22
CA ALA A 343 -4.25 15.26 -6.04
C ALA A 343 -3.18 14.21 -6.42
N MET A 344 -3.50 13.25 -7.30
CA MET A 344 -2.55 12.27 -7.82
C MET A 344 -1.44 12.93 -8.66
N LYS A 345 -1.78 13.86 -9.56
CA LYS A 345 -0.81 14.63 -10.34
C LYS A 345 0.12 15.43 -9.43
N GLY A 346 -0.43 16.09 -8.42
CA GLY A 346 0.36 16.85 -7.42
C GLY A 346 1.31 15.96 -6.64
N THR A 347 0.82 14.80 -6.21
CA THR A 347 1.63 13.79 -5.55
C THR A 347 2.78 13.33 -6.45
N ALA A 348 2.47 12.95 -7.70
CA ALA A 348 3.48 12.53 -8.68
C ALA A 348 4.52 13.63 -8.95
N ILE A 349 4.13 14.91 -8.93
CA ILE A 349 5.05 16.06 -9.03
C ILE A 349 5.96 16.14 -7.79
N VAL A 350 5.43 16.02 -6.57
CA VAL A 350 6.22 16.05 -5.33
C VAL A 350 7.28 14.95 -5.34
N TRP A 351 6.87 13.72 -5.63
CA TRP A 351 7.79 12.57 -5.74
C TRP A 351 8.77 12.71 -6.90
N GLY A 352 8.33 13.22 -8.05
CA GLY A 352 9.20 13.50 -9.18
C GLY A 352 10.30 14.51 -8.83
N LYS A 353 9.95 15.61 -8.15
CA LYS A 353 10.92 16.61 -7.66
C LYS A 353 11.95 15.98 -6.71
N TRP A 354 11.49 15.11 -5.82
CA TRP A 354 12.33 14.36 -4.89
C TRP A 354 13.31 13.44 -5.61
N PHE A 355 12.84 12.53 -6.47
CA PHE A 355 13.68 11.53 -7.14
C PHE A 355 14.64 12.11 -8.20
N ILE A 356 14.26 13.18 -8.89
CA ILE A 356 15.16 13.87 -9.84
C ILE A 356 16.38 14.42 -9.09
N SER A 357 16.16 15.02 -7.93
CA SER A 357 17.25 15.49 -7.05
C SER A 357 18.14 14.32 -6.62
N ASP A 358 17.54 13.21 -6.19
CA ASP A 358 18.29 12.05 -5.67
C ASP A 358 19.16 11.34 -6.70
N ALA A 359 18.78 11.37 -7.97
CA ALA A 359 19.61 10.82 -9.03
C ALA A 359 20.83 11.69 -9.33
N SER A 360 20.69 13.02 -9.23
CA SER A 360 21.84 13.93 -9.29
C SER A 360 22.81 13.66 -8.13
N VAL A 361 22.26 13.51 -6.92
CA VAL A 361 23.00 13.11 -5.71
C VAL A 361 23.69 11.75 -5.90
N ARG A 362 23.03 10.78 -6.56
CA ARG A 362 23.66 9.50 -6.88
C ARG A 362 24.76 9.62 -7.94
N ASN A 363 24.61 10.50 -8.93
CA ASN A 363 25.65 10.72 -9.92
C ASN A 363 26.88 11.39 -9.28
N GLU A 364 26.66 12.36 -8.40
CA GLU A 364 27.71 12.99 -7.59
C GLU A 364 28.44 11.93 -6.73
N TYR A 365 27.71 11.03 -6.08
CA TYR A 365 28.30 9.87 -5.39
C TYR A 365 29.22 9.04 -6.32
N ASN A 366 28.73 8.67 -7.51
CA ASN A 366 29.47 7.81 -8.45
C ASN A 366 30.77 8.47 -8.92
N LEU A 367 30.72 9.77 -9.26
CA LEU A 367 31.89 10.54 -9.68
C LEU A 367 32.88 10.71 -8.53
N GLY A 368 32.38 11.04 -7.34
CA GLY A 368 33.18 11.24 -6.14
C GLY A 368 33.96 10.00 -5.71
N VAL A 369 33.31 8.82 -5.65
CA VAL A 369 34.00 7.58 -5.26
C VAL A 369 35.01 7.12 -6.31
N LYS A 370 34.72 7.32 -7.60
CA LYS A 370 35.62 6.97 -8.70
C LYS A 370 36.87 7.85 -8.69
N ALA A 371 36.70 9.17 -8.56
CA ALA A 371 37.80 10.12 -8.55
C ALA A 371 38.75 9.89 -7.36
N GLY A 372 38.21 9.70 -6.15
CA GLY A 372 39.05 9.50 -4.98
C GLY A 372 39.76 8.14 -4.95
N SER A 373 39.14 7.08 -5.48
CA SER A 373 39.82 5.78 -5.67
C SER A 373 41.04 5.89 -6.60
N ILE A 374 40.93 6.65 -7.69
CA ILE A 374 42.06 6.92 -8.61
C ILE A 374 43.18 7.69 -7.91
N GLU A 375 42.84 8.69 -7.10
CA GLU A 375 43.83 9.47 -6.36
C GLU A 375 44.60 8.60 -5.35
N ILE A 376 43.90 7.72 -4.65
CA ILE A 376 44.50 6.78 -3.68
C ILE A 376 45.43 5.79 -4.38
N LEU A 377 45.01 5.20 -5.51
CA LEU A 377 45.89 4.33 -6.32
C LEU A 377 47.14 5.07 -6.82
N LYS A 378 47.04 6.37 -7.11
CA LYS A 378 48.20 7.18 -7.52
C LYS A 378 49.22 7.32 -6.38
N LYS A 379 48.76 7.50 -5.14
CA LYS A 379 49.63 7.55 -3.93
C LYS A 379 50.30 6.20 -3.66
N VAL A 380 49.59 5.09 -3.86
CA VAL A 380 50.17 3.73 -3.76
C VAL A 380 51.28 3.53 -4.79
N ARG A 381 51.03 3.89 -6.06
CA ARG A 381 52.03 3.76 -7.14
C ARG A 381 53.26 4.66 -6.94
N ALA A 382 53.07 5.82 -6.32
CA ALA A 382 54.15 6.73 -5.98
C ALA A 382 54.96 6.28 -4.75
N GLY A 383 54.57 5.18 -4.09
CA GLY A 383 55.21 4.68 -2.87
C GLY A 383 54.98 5.56 -1.64
N THR A 384 54.10 6.56 -1.73
CA THR A 384 53.78 7.47 -0.62
C THR A 384 52.73 6.89 0.33
N LEU A 385 52.00 5.86 -0.09
CA LEU A 385 51.09 5.07 0.74
C LEU A 385 51.33 3.58 0.50
N THR A 386 51.25 2.77 1.56
CA THR A 386 51.23 1.30 1.39
C THR A 386 49.85 0.84 0.91
N PRO A 387 49.74 -0.27 0.16
CA PRO A 387 48.46 -0.79 -0.32
C PRO A 387 47.42 -1.00 0.78
N GLU A 388 47.85 -1.46 1.95
CA GLU A 388 46.97 -1.77 3.08
C GLU A 388 46.39 -0.49 3.72
N VAL A 389 47.21 0.55 3.90
CA VAL A 389 46.74 1.86 4.39
C VAL A 389 45.82 2.51 3.35
N ALA A 390 46.17 2.38 2.07
CA ALA A 390 45.38 2.92 0.98
C ALA A 390 44.02 2.24 0.81
N ALA A 391 43.90 0.95 1.13
CA ALA A 391 42.62 0.25 1.14
C ALA A 391 41.68 0.78 2.22
N GLN A 392 42.20 1.11 3.39
CA GLN A 392 41.45 1.76 4.47
C GLN A 392 41.01 3.18 4.05
N ASP A 393 41.92 4.00 3.50
CA ASP A 393 41.60 5.33 2.97
C ASP A 393 40.48 5.27 1.91
N ALA A 394 40.52 4.26 1.04
CA ALA A 394 39.52 4.09 -0.01
C ALA A 394 38.16 3.67 0.53
N PHE A 395 38.15 2.84 1.57
CA PHE A 395 36.93 2.46 2.30
C PHE A 395 36.32 3.67 3.02
N ASP A 396 37.13 4.48 3.71
CA ASP A 396 36.70 5.66 4.45
C ASP A 396 36.18 6.76 3.53
N MET A 397 36.90 7.00 2.43
CA MET A 397 36.46 7.90 1.36
C MET A 397 35.09 7.49 0.80
N ARG A 398 34.91 6.21 0.45
CA ARG A 398 33.63 5.72 -0.10
C ARG A 398 32.49 5.85 0.91
N SER A 399 32.76 5.57 2.17
CA SER A 399 31.78 5.66 3.26
C SER A 399 31.39 7.11 3.54
N ASN A 400 32.34 8.05 3.49
CA ASN A 400 32.09 9.48 3.63
C ASN A 400 31.26 10.04 2.46
N TRP A 401 31.56 9.64 1.22
CA TRP A 401 30.71 9.97 0.07
C TRP A 401 29.29 9.45 0.26
N LEU A 402 29.09 8.22 0.73
CA LEU A 402 27.74 7.66 0.94
C LEU A 402 26.94 8.49 1.97
N LYS A 403 27.59 8.91 3.07
CA LYS A 403 26.98 9.70 4.15
C LYS A 403 26.61 11.11 3.70
N GLN A 404 27.50 11.78 2.99
CA GLN A 404 27.23 13.13 2.45
C GLN A 404 26.07 13.10 1.46
N MET A 405 26.01 12.06 0.63
CA MET A 405 24.96 11.94 -0.38
C MET A 405 23.60 11.63 0.25
N ARG A 406 23.54 10.82 1.33
CA ARG A 406 22.29 10.63 2.10
C ARG A 406 21.74 11.93 2.72
N ARG A 407 22.62 12.84 3.19
CA ARG A 407 22.21 14.16 3.70
C ARG A 407 21.66 15.09 2.62
N LYS A 408 22.12 14.91 1.38
CA LYS A 408 21.63 15.65 0.21
C LYS A 408 20.38 15.01 -0.40
N SER A 409 20.01 13.79 0.02
CA SER A 409 18.87 13.07 -0.54
C SER A 409 17.55 13.66 -0.04
N SER A 410 16.54 13.66 -0.90
CA SER A 410 15.17 13.99 -0.56
C SER A 410 14.60 13.00 0.45
N PRO A 411 13.46 13.32 1.09
CA PRO A 411 12.82 12.40 2.02
C PRO A 411 12.45 11.05 1.38
N GLY A 412 11.90 11.08 0.15
CA GLY A 412 11.60 9.87 -0.63
C GLY A 412 12.85 9.09 -1.05
N GLY A 413 13.93 9.77 -1.42
CA GLY A 413 15.20 9.12 -1.78
C GLY A 413 15.92 8.50 -0.60
N LEU A 414 15.84 9.12 0.56
CA LEU A 414 16.41 8.61 1.80
C LEU A 414 15.74 7.28 2.19
N LEU A 415 14.41 7.24 2.11
CA LEU A 415 13.62 6.03 2.35
C LEU A 415 14.06 4.87 1.43
N VAL A 416 14.13 5.12 0.11
CA VAL A 416 14.55 4.10 -0.88
C VAL A 416 16.01 3.67 -0.65
N ALA A 417 16.91 4.62 -0.37
CA ALA A 417 18.32 4.32 -0.12
C ALA A 417 18.55 3.49 1.15
N GLN A 418 17.72 3.67 2.18
CA GLN A 418 17.74 2.89 3.42
C GLN A 418 17.14 1.49 3.21
N ALA A 419 16.05 1.36 2.46
CA ALA A 419 15.46 0.06 2.14
C ALA A 419 16.40 -0.83 1.31
N LEU A 420 17.06 -0.27 0.29
CA LEU A 420 17.98 -1.02 -0.58
C LEU A 420 19.30 -1.39 0.10
N LYS A 421 19.76 -0.54 1.01
CA LYS A 421 20.98 -0.78 1.76
C LYS A 421 20.86 -0.07 3.11
N PRO A 422 20.39 -0.78 4.17
CA PRO A 422 20.29 -0.20 5.49
C PRO A 422 21.64 0.40 5.91
N THR A 423 22.72 -0.37 5.95
CA THR A 423 24.05 0.11 6.38
C THR A 423 25.19 -0.05 5.39
N GLY A 424 26.25 0.75 5.59
CA GLY A 424 27.56 0.51 4.96
C GLY A 424 28.12 -0.87 5.35
N GLY A 425 28.82 -1.54 4.43
CA GLY A 425 29.54 -2.77 4.80
C GLY A 425 30.78 -2.44 5.62
N THR A 426 31.33 -3.41 6.36
CA THR A 426 32.55 -3.24 7.16
C THR A 426 33.81 -3.23 6.30
N TYR A 427 34.89 -2.58 6.74
CA TYR A 427 36.18 -2.67 6.03
C TYR A 427 36.59 -4.13 5.88
N GLN A 428 36.50 -4.89 6.97
CA GLN A 428 36.81 -6.31 7.05
C GLN A 428 35.97 -7.13 6.05
N LYS A 429 34.66 -6.87 5.96
CA LYS A 429 33.75 -7.54 5.01
C LYS A 429 34.19 -7.34 3.56
N TYR A 430 34.71 -6.16 3.21
CA TYR A 430 35.20 -5.92 1.84
C TYR A 430 36.56 -6.57 1.61
N MET A 431 37.45 -6.55 2.60
CA MET A 431 38.74 -7.24 2.53
C MET A 431 38.55 -8.76 2.40
N ASP A 432 37.70 -9.36 3.23
CA ASP A 432 37.39 -10.80 3.17
C ASP A 432 36.64 -11.17 1.91
N LYS A 433 35.75 -10.30 1.40
CA LYS A 433 35.09 -10.50 0.11
C LYS A 433 36.08 -10.63 -1.03
N TYR A 434 37.08 -9.74 -1.11
CA TYR A 434 38.08 -9.79 -2.17
C TYR A 434 39.14 -10.87 -1.91
N ALA A 435 39.49 -11.15 -0.65
CA ALA A 435 40.37 -12.26 -0.29
C ALA A 435 39.79 -13.63 -0.67
N ASN A 436 38.53 -13.88 -0.31
CA ASN A 436 37.83 -15.11 -0.69
C ASN A 436 37.66 -15.21 -2.22
N LYS A 437 37.38 -14.10 -2.89
CA LYS A 437 37.25 -14.09 -4.36
C LYS A 437 38.55 -14.43 -5.09
N GLU A 438 39.69 -14.01 -4.56
CA GLU A 438 40.99 -14.15 -5.23
C GLU A 438 41.76 -15.40 -4.80
N TYR A 439 41.61 -15.80 -3.54
CA TYR A 439 42.43 -16.83 -2.92
C TYR A 439 41.64 -17.88 -2.13
N GLY A 440 40.30 -17.76 -2.06
CA GLY A 440 39.43 -18.75 -1.38
C GLY A 440 39.56 -18.81 0.14
N LYS A 441 40.09 -17.76 0.77
CA LYS A 441 40.31 -17.66 2.21
C LYS A 441 40.19 -16.22 2.71
N ASP A 442 39.97 -16.06 4.02
CA ASP A 442 39.84 -14.76 4.67
C ASP A 442 41.12 -13.93 4.61
N PHE A 443 40.98 -12.61 4.67
CA PHE A 443 42.08 -11.67 4.50
C PHE A 443 43.18 -11.86 5.55
N ALA A 444 42.80 -12.22 6.78
CA ALA A 444 43.72 -12.49 7.88
C ALA A 444 44.68 -13.68 7.61
N LEU A 445 44.34 -14.56 6.67
CA LEU A 445 45.09 -15.77 6.33
C LEU A 445 45.98 -15.59 5.07
N LEU A 446 46.15 -14.36 4.60
CA LEU A 446 46.94 -14.03 3.42
C LEU A 446 48.40 -13.76 3.76
N THR A 447 49.31 -14.08 2.83
CA THR A 447 50.69 -13.58 2.89
C THR A 447 50.72 -12.08 2.61
N ARG A 448 51.81 -11.39 2.97
CA ARG A 448 51.96 -9.94 2.73
C ARG A 448 51.78 -9.54 1.26
N GLU A 449 52.25 -10.37 0.34
CA GLU A 449 52.08 -10.17 -1.10
C GLU A 449 50.62 -10.38 -1.55
N GLN A 450 49.96 -11.43 -1.05
CA GLN A 450 48.54 -11.68 -1.31
C GLN A 450 47.66 -10.57 -0.74
N ALA A 451 47.99 -10.07 0.47
CA ALA A 451 47.29 -8.98 1.14
C ALA A 451 47.39 -7.67 0.35
N ALA A 452 48.56 -7.33 -0.19
CA ALA A 452 48.75 -6.15 -1.05
C ALA A 452 47.92 -6.23 -2.34
N VAL A 453 47.78 -7.42 -2.93
CA VAL A 453 46.90 -7.64 -4.12
C VAL A 453 45.44 -7.43 -3.76
N VAL A 454 44.97 -8.01 -2.64
CA VAL A 454 43.59 -7.81 -2.17
C VAL A 454 43.33 -6.35 -1.84
N ALA A 455 44.26 -5.68 -1.18
CA ALA A 455 44.16 -4.26 -0.83
C ALA A 455 43.98 -3.38 -2.07
N ASN A 456 44.80 -3.59 -3.12
CA ASN A 456 44.64 -2.91 -4.41
C ASN A 456 43.27 -3.18 -5.05
N LYS A 457 42.78 -4.42 -5.02
CA LYS A 457 41.44 -4.76 -5.53
C LYS A 457 40.31 -4.15 -4.70
N THR A 458 40.49 -3.99 -3.40
CA THR A 458 39.57 -3.28 -2.52
C THR A 458 39.52 -1.78 -2.86
N ILE A 459 40.67 -1.14 -3.12
CA ILE A 459 40.73 0.27 -3.56
C ILE A 459 40.00 0.47 -4.89
N GLU A 460 40.27 -0.38 -5.88
CA GLU A 460 39.56 -0.38 -7.16
C GLU A 460 38.06 -0.68 -6.99
N GLY A 461 37.71 -1.55 -6.05
CA GLY A 461 36.34 -1.88 -5.68
C GLY A 461 35.61 -0.70 -5.03
N ALA A 462 36.32 0.10 -4.23
CA ALA A 462 35.77 1.28 -3.58
C ALA A 462 35.39 2.38 -4.57
N GLY A 463 36.10 2.47 -5.70
CA GLY A 463 35.78 3.35 -6.83
C GLY A 463 34.63 2.85 -7.73
N ARG A 464 34.14 1.62 -7.52
CA ARG A 464 33.03 1.04 -8.28
C ARG A 464 31.71 1.19 -7.53
N ALA A 465 30.80 2.00 -8.06
CA ALA A 465 29.43 2.05 -7.54
C ALA A 465 28.71 0.71 -7.76
N ASN A 466 27.74 0.37 -6.92
CA ASN A 466 26.93 -0.83 -7.14
C ASN A 466 26.11 -0.63 -8.43
N PRO A 467 26.34 -1.43 -9.49
CA PRO A 467 25.70 -1.21 -10.79
C PRO A 467 24.19 -1.38 -10.73
N THR A 468 23.66 -2.29 -9.90
CA THR A 468 22.22 -2.47 -9.67
C THR A 468 21.61 -1.22 -9.03
N VAL A 469 22.19 -0.75 -7.93
CA VAL A 469 21.68 0.47 -7.23
C VAL A 469 21.84 1.71 -8.11
N THR A 470 22.93 1.82 -8.86
CA THR A 470 23.14 2.94 -9.79
C THR A 470 22.18 2.87 -10.97
N LYS A 471 21.86 1.68 -11.50
CA LYS A 471 20.84 1.50 -12.54
C LYS A 471 19.44 1.85 -12.01
N VAL A 472 19.12 1.44 -10.77
CA VAL A 472 17.87 1.79 -10.08
C VAL A 472 17.75 3.30 -9.88
N MET A 473 18.74 3.94 -9.26
CA MET A 473 18.69 5.39 -8.95
C MET A 473 18.81 6.29 -10.18
N ASN A 474 19.66 5.94 -11.16
CA ASN A 474 19.69 6.65 -12.43
C ASN A 474 18.39 6.42 -13.21
N GLY A 475 17.78 5.24 -13.06
CA GLY A 475 16.44 4.97 -13.53
C GLY A 475 15.41 5.90 -12.86
N LEU A 476 15.40 6.00 -11.54
CA LEU A 476 14.53 6.91 -10.80
C LEU A 476 14.73 8.39 -11.18
N GLY A 477 15.95 8.81 -11.51
CA GLY A 477 16.21 10.17 -12.00
C GLY A 477 15.74 10.45 -13.41
N LYS A 478 16.03 9.52 -14.33
CA LYS A 478 15.64 9.62 -15.74
C LYS A 478 14.15 9.36 -15.96
N PHE A 479 13.55 8.55 -15.07
CA PHE A 479 12.20 8.02 -15.19
C PHE A 479 11.28 8.42 -14.03
N GLY A 480 11.70 9.29 -13.10
CA GLY A 480 10.88 9.71 -11.95
C GLY A 480 9.55 10.34 -12.35
N LYS A 481 9.44 10.88 -13.57
CA LYS A 481 8.17 11.27 -14.19
C LYS A 481 7.40 10.06 -14.74
N GLY A 482 8.06 9.18 -15.51
CA GLY A 482 7.42 8.06 -16.18
C GLY A 482 7.00 6.87 -15.30
N LEU A 483 7.79 6.51 -14.28
CA LEU A 483 7.46 5.43 -13.34
C LEU A 483 6.27 5.79 -12.44
N MET A 484 6.24 7.03 -11.96
CA MET A 484 5.10 7.54 -11.19
C MET A 484 3.85 7.61 -12.08
N VAL A 485 4.02 7.91 -13.36
CA VAL A 485 2.92 7.89 -14.32
C VAL A 485 2.40 6.47 -14.57
N VAL A 486 3.27 5.47 -14.75
CA VAL A 486 2.81 4.06 -14.87
C VAL A 486 2.06 3.63 -13.62
N GLY A 487 2.57 3.95 -12.43
CA GLY A 487 1.85 3.69 -11.18
C GLY A 487 0.49 4.38 -11.14
N ALA A 488 0.42 5.65 -11.54
CA ALA A 488 -0.84 6.40 -11.58
C ALA A 488 -1.81 5.84 -12.64
N VAL A 489 -1.31 5.35 -13.78
CA VAL A 489 -2.10 4.65 -14.79
C VAL A 489 -2.66 3.34 -14.25
N MET A 490 -1.84 2.57 -13.52
CA MET A 490 -2.30 1.34 -12.86
C MET A 490 -3.35 1.64 -11.78
N SER A 491 -3.20 2.74 -11.04
CA SER A 491 -4.24 3.22 -10.11
C SER A 491 -5.52 3.60 -10.83
N VAL A 492 -5.43 4.30 -11.98
CA VAL A 492 -6.59 4.59 -12.83
C VAL A 492 -7.22 3.29 -13.35
N TYR A 493 -6.42 2.32 -13.78
CA TYR A 493 -6.89 0.99 -14.17
C TYR A 493 -7.64 0.30 -13.02
N SER A 494 -7.06 0.26 -11.82
CA SER A 494 -7.67 -0.37 -10.65
C SER A 494 -9.00 0.28 -10.31
N VAL A 495 -9.08 1.62 -10.31
CA VAL A 495 -10.33 2.35 -10.17
C VAL A 495 -11.29 1.99 -11.30
N ALA A 496 -10.79 1.87 -12.51
CA ALA A 496 -11.59 1.64 -13.70
C ALA A 496 -12.10 0.19 -13.88
N VAL A 497 -11.55 -0.77 -13.15
CA VAL A 497 -12.06 -2.15 -13.16
C VAL A 497 -12.78 -2.51 -11.86
N ALA A 498 -12.67 -1.66 -10.83
CA ALA A 498 -13.32 -1.87 -9.54
C ALA A 498 -14.85 -1.82 -9.63
N ASP A 499 -15.46 -2.56 -8.73
CA ASP A 499 -16.92 -2.61 -8.53
C ASP A 499 -17.36 -1.32 -7.83
N GLU A 500 -16.72 -1.01 -6.70
CA GLU A 500 -16.88 0.27 -6.00
C GLU A 500 -15.76 1.25 -6.35
N TRP A 501 -15.78 1.77 -7.58
CA TRP A 501 -14.72 2.67 -8.07
C TRP A 501 -14.51 3.90 -7.19
N LYS A 502 -15.55 4.38 -6.47
CA LYS A 502 -15.43 5.52 -5.53
C LYS A 502 -14.60 5.16 -4.31
N TYR A 503 -14.80 3.96 -3.76
CA TYR A 503 -14.00 3.41 -2.67
C TYR A 503 -12.57 3.16 -3.16
N GLU A 504 -12.40 2.52 -4.32
CA GLU A 504 -11.08 2.27 -4.90
C GLU A 504 -10.35 3.59 -5.21
N LEU A 505 -11.04 4.62 -5.71
CA LEU A 505 -10.47 5.94 -5.95
C LEU A 505 -9.99 6.58 -4.65
N GLY A 506 -10.80 6.51 -3.59
CA GLY A 506 -10.40 6.93 -2.24
C GLY A 506 -9.16 6.20 -1.76
N LYS A 507 -9.12 4.87 -1.94
CA LYS A 507 -7.98 3.99 -1.59
C LYS A 507 -6.72 4.37 -2.36
N GLN A 508 -6.81 4.58 -3.68
CA GLN A 508 -5.68 4.97 -4.51
C GLN A 508 -5.18 6.38 -4.14
N VAL A 509 -6.06 7.37 -3.97
CA VAL A 509 -5.66 8.73 -3.55
C VAL A 509 -5.00 8.72 -2.16
N ALA A 510 -5.58 7.98 -1.21
CA ALA A 510 -4.97 7.78 0.10
C ALA A 510 -3.57 7.18 -0.06
N SER A 511 -3.46 6.07 -0.79
CA SER A 511 -2.21 5.36 -1.09
C SER A 511 -1.12 6.27 -1.69
N TRP A 512 -1.47 7.21 -2.55
CA TRP A 512 -0.48 8.10 -3.15
C TRP A 512 -0.04 9.23 -2.20
N SER A 513 -1.00 9.83 -1.49
CA SER A 513 -0.77 11.03 -0.68
C SER A 513 -0.06 10.79 0.64
N GLY A 514 -0.04 9.55 1.12
CA GLY A 514 0.31 9.29 2.49
C GLY A 514 1.78 9.57 2.87
N ALA A 515 2.75 9.19 2.05
CA ALA A 515 4.17 9.26 2.43
C ALA A 515 4.75 10.70 2.45
N ILE A 516 3.97 11.70 2.04
CA ILE A 516 4.46 13.07 1.82
C ILE A 516 4.61 13.86 3.14
N ALA A 517 3.75 13.60 4.12
CA ALA A 517 3.62 14.48 5.29
C ALA A 517 4.78 14.44 6.29
N GLY A 518 5.41 13.28 6.53
CA GLY A 518 6.50 13.18 7.51
C GLY A 518 7.91 13.39 6.96
N GLY A 519 8.07 13.60 5.65
CA GLY A 519 9.39 13.68 5.03
C GLY A 519 10.18 14.97 5.29
N TYR A 520 9.50 16.09 5.57
CA TYR A 520 10.09 17.42 5.40
C TYR A 520 11.09 17.88 6.50
N ILE A 521 11.24 17.18 7.63
CA ILE A 521 12.00 17.69 8.80
C ILE A 521 13.35 16.95 9.05
N GLY A 522 13.75 16.01 8.19
CA GLY A 522 15.13 15.49 8.19
C GLY A 522 15.54 14.66 9.42
N THR A 523 14.60 14.21 10.24
CA THR A 523 14.87 13.38 11.44
C THR A 523 14.31 11.97 11.39
N GLY A 524 13.35 11.62 10.52
CA GLY A 524 12.80 10.28 10.51
C GLY A 524 11.41 10.20 9.89
N VAL A 525 10.97 8.98 9.64
CA VAL A 525 9.82 8.59 8.81
C VAL A 525 8.47 8.96 9.46
N GLY A 526 7.67 9.80 8.80
CA GLY A 526 6.23 9.92 9.09
C GLY A 526 5.40 9.56 7.86
N MET A 527 4.81 8.36 7.88
CA MET A 527 3.92 7.84 6.84
C MET A 527 2.48 8.26 7.16
N CYS A 528 1.75 8.88 6.25
CA CYS A 528 0.34 8.54 6.08
C CYS A 528 0.29 7.41 5.01
N PHE A 529 -0.78 6.63 4.93
CA PHE A 529 -0.88 5.40 4.12
C PHE A 529 -0.42 5.49 2.64
N GLY A 530 0.50 4.62 2.17
CA GLY A 530 0.94 4.57 0.76
C GLY A 530 2.08 3.58 0.39
N PRO A 531 2.23 3.12 -0.88
CA PRO A 531 2.73 1.80 -1.24
C PRO A 531 4.26 1.72 -1.23
N ILE A 532 4.86 1.70 -0.03
CA ILE A 532 6.30 1.51 0.11
C ILE A 532 6.69 0.06 -0.26
N GLY A 533 5.80 -0.92 -0.03
CA GLY A 533 6.01 -2.33 -0.40
C GLY A 533 6.02 -2.58 -1.91
N ALA A 534 5.07 -2.02 -2.67
CA ALA A 534 5.00 -2.20 -4.13
C ALA A 534 6.05 -1.36 -4.87
N ILE A 535 6.45 -0.20 -4.34
CA ILE A 535 7.54 0.63 -4.87
C ILE A 535 8.88 -0.09 -4.63
N ALA A 536 9.18 -0.54 -3.41
CA ALA A 536 10.45 -1.25 -3.13
C ALA A 536 10.55 -2.61 -3.84
N GLY A 537 9.47 -3.40 -3.87
CA GLY A 537 9.41 -4.71 -4.54
C GLY A 537 9.31 -4.62 -6.06
N GLY A 538 8.45 -3.72 -6.57
CA GLY A 538 8.21 -3.53 -8.01
C GLY A 538 9.34 -2.80 -8.74
N ILE A 539 10.08 -1.91 -8.08
CA ILE A 539 11.26 -1.24 -8.66
C ILE A 539 12.46 -2.21 -8.71
N ALA A 540 12.61 -3.07 -7.69
CA ALA A 540 13.66 -4.09 -7.68
C ALA A 540 13.41 -5.18 -8.74
N GLY A 541 12.15 -5.62 -8.91
CA GLY A 541 11.77 -6.60 -9.94
C GLY A 541 11.66 -6.02 -11.36
N GLY A 542 11.02 -4.86 -11.52
CA GLY A 542 10.71 -4.27 -12.82
C GLY A 542 11.92 -3.75 -13.59
N ILE A 543 12.92 -3.17 -12.92
CA ILE A 543 14.15 -2.66 -13.57
C ILE A 543 15.07 -3.79 -14.08
N ILE A 544 14.89 -5.00 -13.57
CA ILE A 544 15.66 -6.19 -13.95
C ILE A 544 14.94 -6.99 -15.05
N GLY A 545 13.60 -6.92 -15.14
CA GLY A 545 12.78 -7.69 -16.08
C GLY A 545 12.62 -7.15 -17.52
N GLY A 546 13.15 -5.97 -17.84
CA GLY A 546 13.06 -5.35 -19.17
C GLY A 546 12.03 -4.23 -19.21
N LEU A 547 12.52 -2.98 -19.27
CA LEU A 547 11.71 -1.78 -19.26
C LEU A 547 11.74 -1.04 -20.61
N PRO A 548 10.69 -0.28 -20.96
CA PRO A 548 10.62 0.53 -22.18
C PRO A 548 11.78 1.53 -22.34
N THR A 549 12.04 1.98 -23.58
CA THR A 549 13.12 2.93 -23.92
C THR A 549 12.86 4.35 -23.36
N GLU A 550 13.86 5.24 -23.32
CA GLU A 550 13.71 6.62 -22.80
C GLU A 550 12.52 7.39 -23.43
N GLY A 551 12.19 7.12 -24.70
CA GLY A 551 11.06 7.74 -25.41
C GLY A 551 9.67 7.33 -24.87
N ALA A 552 9.53 6.10 -24.39
CA ALA A 552 8.30 5.56 -23.85
C ALA A 552 7.83 6.31 -22.58
N TYR A 553 8.77 6.60 -21.69
CA TYR A 553 8.47 7.29 -20.43
C TYR A 553 8.14 8.77 -20.62
N SER A 554 8.80 9.43 -21.57
CA SER A 554 8.44 10.80 -21.95
C SER A 554 7.06 10.86 -22.61
N ALA A 555 6.72 9.85 -23.42
CA ALA A 555 5.39 9.75 -24.02
C ALA A 555 4.30 9.53 -22.95
N LEU A 556 4.54 8.61 -22.00
CA LEU A 556 3.65 8.38 -20.87
C LEU A 556 3.50 9.62 -19.99
N ALA A 557 4.60 10.28 -19.63
CA ALA A 557 4.56 11.49 -18.82
C ALA A 557 3.83 12.65 -19.53
N ASN A 558 4.12 12.88 -20.81
CA ASN A 558 3.40 13.87 -21.59
C ASN A 558 1.91 13.50 -21.63
N TRP A 559 1.55 12.25 -21.90
CA TRP A 559 0.17 11.76 -21.90
C TRP A 559 -0.56 12.03 -20.57
N PHE A 560 0.00 11.60 -19.43
CA PHE A 560 -0.63 11.76 -18.11
C PHE A 560 -0.75 13.22 -17.68
N PHE A 561 0.20 14.07 -18.12
CA PHE A 561 0.18 15.51 -17.90
C PHE A 561 -0.46 16.30 -19.07
N GLY A 562 -1.29 15.66 -19.91
CA GLY A 562 -2.15 16.36 -20.91
C GLY A 562 -1.46 16.85 -22.19
N GLY A 563 -0.25 16.36 -22.49
CA GLY A 563 0.51 16.61 -23.71
C GLY A 563 0.17 15.68 -24.88
N SER A 564 0.49 16.10 -26.11
CA SER A 564 0.08 15.46 -27.37
C SER A 564 1.05 14.38 -27.89
N SER A 565 1.25 13.29 -27.13
CA SER A 565 2.01 12.13 -27.60
C SER A 565 1.12 10.88 -27.56
N GLY A 566 0.26 10.73 -28.57
CA GLY A 566 -0.73 9.65 -28.70
C GLY A 566 -0.09 8.31 -28.99
N ASP A 567 0.54 8.14 -30.17
CA ASP A 567 0.89 6.83 -30.72
C ASP A 567 1.81 5.99 -29.79
N SER A 568 2.90 6.55 -29.26
CA SER A 568 3.84 5.78 -28.44
C SER A 568 3.34 5.46 -27.02
N ALA A 569 2.45 6.30 -26.47
CA ALA A 569 1.82 6.02 -25.17
C ALA A 569 0.65 5.06 -25.34
N GLU A 570 -0.09 5.17 -26.44
CA GLU A 570 -1.15 4.25 -26.84
C GLU A 570 -0.59 2.85 -27.04
N ASP A 571 0.50 2.64 -27.78
CA ASP A 571 1.16 1.32 -27.94
C ASP A 571 1.57 0.67 -26.60
N LEU A 572 1.99 1.47 -25.62
CA LEU A 572 2.41 0.99 -24.28
C LEU A 572 1.23 0.64 -23.38
N LEU A 573 0.18 1.44 -23.47
CA LEU A 573 -1.00 1.32 -22.63
C LEU A 573 -2.07 0.43 -23.27
N GLU A 574 -1.96 0.13 -24.56
CA GLU A 574 -2.94 -0.60 -25.36
C GLU A 574 -3.39 -1.91 -24.68
N PRO A 575 -2.52 -2.77 -24.13
CA PRO A 575 -2.98 -3.99 -23.45
C PRO A 575 -3.84 -3.71 -22.21
N ILE A 576 -3.53 -2.64 -21.48
CA ILE A 576 -4.23 -2.22 -20.26
C ILE A 576 -5.55 -1.54 -20.65
N LEU A 577 -5.48 -0.60 -21.59
CA LEU A 577 -6.65 0.12 -22.10
C LEU A 577 -7.61 -0.80 -22.85
N ASN A 578 -7.13 -1.83 -23.53
CA ASN A 578 -7.97 -2.86 -24.15
C ASN A 578 -8.71 -3.67 -23.08
N LYS A 579 -8.04 -4.08 -21.99
CA LYS A 579 -8.72 -4.77 -20.88
C LYS A 579 -9.81 -3.91 -20.24
N VAL A 580 -9.50 -2.64 -19.98
CA VAL A 580 -10.48 -1.68 -19.47
C VAL A 580 -11.63 -1.51 -20.46
N ARG A 581 -11.33 -1.28 -21.73
CA ARG A 581 -12.32 -1.12 -22.79
C ARG A 581 -13.22 -2.35 -22.89
N ASP A 582 -12.66 -3.54 -22.84
CA ASP A 582 -13.41 -4.80 -22.91
C ASP A 582 -14.31 -4.97 -21.69
N HIS A 583 -13.83 -4.61 -20.48
CA HIS A 583 -14.64 -4.59 -19.26
C HIS A 583 -15.80 -3.61 -19.34
N VAL A 584 -15.54 -2.39 -19.82
CA VAL A 584 -16.55 -1.33 -19.98
C VAL A 584 -17.55 -1.68 -21.08
N LEU A 585 -17.10 -2.16 -22.23
CA LEU A 585 -17.97 -2.65 -23.30
C LEU A 585 -18.81 -3.85 -22.83
N GLY A 586 -18.26 -4.72 -21.98
CA GLY A 586 -19.00 -5.76 -21.29
C GLY A 586 -20.14 -5.20 -20.45
N ARG A 587 -19.86 -4.23 -19.58
CA ARG A 587 -20.89 -3.54 -18.76
C ARG A 587 -21.94 -2.84 -19.65
N LEU A 588 -21.54 -2.21 -20.74
CA LEU A 588 -22.45 -1.53 -21.68
C LEU A 588 -23.36 -2.52 -22.42
N ARG A 589 -22.84 -3.66 -22.89
CA ARG A 589 -23.67 -4.72 -23.48
C ARG A 589 -24.70 -5.24 -22.49
N ARG A 590 -24.27 -5.45 -21.23
CA ARG A 590 -25.15 -5.87 -20.13
C ARG A 590 -26.21 -4.84 -19.75
N SER A 591 -26.02 -3.55 -20.07
CA SER A 591 -27.03 -2.50 -19.83
C SER A 591 -28.31 -2.64 -20.68
N GLY A 592 -28.25 -3.40 -21.78
CA GLY A 592 -29.34 -3.49 -22.77
C GLY A 592 -29.58 -2.20 -23.56
N LYS A 593 -28.79 -1.14 -23.36
CA LYS A 593 -28.90 0.14 -24.09
C LYS A 593 -28.25 0.04 -25.46
N LYS A 594 -28.81 0.74 -26.45
CA LYS A 594 -28.19 0.89 -27.77
C LYS A 594 -26.97 1.80 -27.63
N PHE A 595 -25.82 1.34 -28.10
CA PHE A 595 -24.61 2.12 -28.18
C PHE A 595 -23.91 1.88 -29.52
N TYR A 596 -23.05 2.83 -29.91
CA TYR A 596 -22.25 2.76 -31.13
C TYR A 596 -20.79 2.93 -30.75
N VAL A 597 -19.89 2.32 -31.52
CA VAL A 597 -18.44 2.48 -31.37
C VAL A 597 -17.92 3.02 -32.70
N HIS A 598 -17.18 4.13 -32.67
CA HIS A 598 -16.75 4.84 -33.89
C HIS A 598 -15.30 5.29 -33.80
N GLN A 599 -14.48 5.10 -34.85
CA GLN A 599 -13.10 5.56 -34.90
C GLN A 599 -13.02 7.05 -35.28
N VAL A 600 -12.17 7.83 -34.60
CA VAL A 600 -12.05 9.27 -34.86
C VAL A 600 -11.08 9.55 -36.00
N LEU A 601 -11.60 10.16 -37.07
CA LEU A 601 -10.85 10.64 -38.23
C LEU A 601 -10.42 12.10 -38.00
N ALA A 602 -9.35 12.53 -38.68
CA ALA A 602 -8.79 13.88 -38.53
C ALA A 602 -9.80 15.04 -38.71
N HIS A 603 -10.77 14.86 -39.61
CA HIS A 603 -11.81 15.85 -39.88
C HIS A 603 -12.93 15.86 -38.82
N HIS A 604 -13.05 14.84 -37.97
CA HIS A 604 -13.94 14.88 -36.81
C HIS A 604 -13.39 15.86 -35.75
N MET A 605 -12.07 15.85 -35.50
CA MET A 605 -11.41 16.69 -34.48
C MET A 605 -11.53 18.20 -34.74
N SER A 606 -11.52 18.61 -36.02
CA SER A 606 -11.70 20.02 -36.38
C SER A 606 -13.09 20.56 -36.08
N GLU A 607 -14.13 19.73 -36.20
CA GLU A 607 -15.51 20.12 -35.89
C GLU A 607 -15.85 19.95 -34.40
N ILE A 608 -15.20 19.00 -33.70
CA ILE A 608 -15.36 18.79 -32.25
C ILE A 608 -14.98 20.02 -31.44
N ARG A 609 -13.90 20.73 -31.80
CA ARG A 609 -13.48 21.96 -31.11
C ARG A 609 -14.44 23.14 -31.32
N VAL A 610 -15.33 23.05 -32.30
CA VAL A 610 -16.16 24.17 -32.76
C VAL A 610 -17.63 23.94 -32.41
N ASN A 611 -18.16 22.74 -32.59
CA ASN A 611 -19.57 22.43 -32.32
C ASN A 611 -19.80 20.92 -32.05
N PRO A 612 -19.91 20.51 -30.76
CA PRO A 612 -20.09 19.11 -30.37
C PRO A 612 -21.34 18.43 -30.96
N SER A 613 -22.46 19.15 -31.08
CA SER A 613 -23.72 18.61 -31.62
C SER A 613 -23.65 18.35 -33.12
N LYS A 614 -22.90 19.18 -33.86
CA LYS A 614 -22.64 18.99 -35.30
C LYS A 614 -21.66 17.85 -35.53
N ALA A 615 -20.65 17.72 -34.67
CA ALA A 615 -19.72 16.59 -34.67
C ALA A 615 -20.44 15.26 -34.44
N ALA A 616 -21.38 15.19 -33.49
CA ALA A 616 -22.19 14.00 -33.25
C ALA A 616 -23.00 13.55 -34.49
N LYS A 617 -23.54 14.51 -35.25
CA LYS A 617 -24.26 14.22 -36.50
C LYS A 617 -23.32 13.76 -37.61
N LEU A 618 -22.18 14.43 -37.77
CA LEU A 618 -21.13 14.04 -38.70
C LEU A 618 -20.64 12.61 -38.45
N ILE A 619 -20.42 12.25 -37.19
CA ILE A 619 -20.01 10.91 -36.76
C ILE A 619 -21.09 9.86 -37.05
N ALA A 620 -22.36 10.18 -36.81
CA ALA A 620 -23.48 9.29 -37.10
C ALA A 620 -23.68 9.05 -38.61
N ASP A 621 -23.38 10.06 -39.44
CA ASP A 621 -23.47 10.01 -40.89
C ASP A 621 -22.21 9.37 -41.55
N THR A 622 -21.10 9.26 -40.81
CA THR A 622 -19.88 8.58 -41.27
C THR A 622 -20.01 7.06 -41.07
N PRO A 623 -19.99 6.25 -42.14
CA PRO A 623 -20.11 4.80 -42.02
C PRO A 623 -18.98 4.19 -41.16
N SER A 624 -19.32 3.27 -40.26
CA SER A 624 -18.34 2.51 -39.46
C SER A 624 -17.40 1.73 -40.38
N VAL A 625 -16.10 1.92 -40.19
CA VAL A 625 -15.10 1.68 -41.24
C VAL A 625 -14.79 0.20 -41.41
N GLY A 626 -14.85 -0.26 -42.66
CA GLY A 626 -13.77 -1.03 -43.27
C GLY A 626 -13.14 -0.20 -44.40
N GLN A 627 -11.80 -0.13 -44.44
CA GLN A 627 -10.96 0.36 -45.55
C GLN A 627 -10.38 1.81 -45.55
N ARG A 628 -10.06 2.46 -44.42
CA ARG A 628 -9.23 3.71 -44.48
C ARG A 628 -8.23 3.85 -43.33
N ASP A 629 -7.21 3.01 -43.33
CA ASP A 629 -6.16 2.99 -42.29
C ASP A 629 -5.29 4.26 -42.22
N SER A 630 -5.29 5.11 -43.26
CA SER A 630 -4.44 6.30 -43.36
C SER A 630 -4.99 7.57 -42.71
N GLU A 631 -6.21 7.55 -42.15
CA GLU A 631 -6.86 8.74 -41.55
C GLU A 631 -7.26 8.56 -40.07
N VAL A 632 -6.98 7.41 -39.46
CA VAL A 632 -7.30 7.12 -38.06
C VAL A 632 -6.32 7.86 -37.16
N LEU A 633 -6.81 8.82 -36.36
CA LEU A 633 -5.96 9.60 -35.43
C LEU A 633 -5.97 9.09 -33.99
N ALA A 634 -7.02 8.36 -33.58
CA ALA A 634 -7.14 7.67 -32.29
C ALA A 634 -8.40 6.78 -32.30
N THR A 635 -8.36 5.65 -31.60
CA THR A 635 -9.57 4.85 -31.33
C THR A 635 -10.30 5.41 -30.11
N VAL A 636 -11.06 6.50 -30.30
CA VAL A 636 -11.94 7.09 -29.26
C VAL A 636 -13.30 6.40 -29.32
N VAL A 637 -13.75 5.76 -28.24
CA VAL A 637 -15.07 5.11 -28.22
C VAL A 637 -16.13 6.20 -28.01
N TRP A 638 -16.82 6.63 -29.07
CA TRP A 638 -17.96 7.55 -28.93
C TRP A 638 -19.25 6.78 -28.70
N LEU A 639 -19.75 6.79 -27.47
CA LEU A 639 -20.99 6.11 -27.15
C LEU A 639 -22.15 7.06 -27.41
N MET A 640 -22.86 6.78 -28.49
CA MET A 640 -24.15 7.38 -28.77
C MET A 640 -25.21 6.62 -27.98
N ILE A 641 -25.67 7.21 -26.89
CA ILE A 641 -26.71 6.67 -26.01
C ILE A 641 -27.92 7.58 -26.12
N ASP A 642 -29.07 7.04 -26.57
CA ASP A 642 -30.33 7.77 -26.70
C ASP A 642 -30.19 9.14 -27.40
N GLY A 643 -29.30 9.22 -28.40
CA GLY A 643 -29.05 10.43 -29.19
C GLY A 643 -28.03 11.43 -28.59
N LYS A 644 -27.44 11.14 -27.43
CA LYS A 644 -26.32 11.91 -26.86
C LYS A 644 -24.99 11.23 -27.13
N ALA A 645 -24.02 12.00 -27.63
CA ALA A 645 -22.65 11.57 -27.81
C ALA A 645 -21.87 11.72 -26.49
N LEU A 646 -21.34 10.63 -25.95
CA LEU A 646 -20.33 10.66 -24.89
C LEU A 646 -18.95 10.50 -25.55
N PRO A 647 -18.10 11.55 -25.59
CA PRO A 647 -16.70 11.39 -25.96
C PRO A 647 -16.05 10.48 -24.93
N THR A 648 -15.51 9.35 -25.33
CA THR A 648 -14.61 8.58 -24.46
C THR A 648 -13.29 8.42 -25.16
N ASN A 649 -12.40 9.39 -24.91
CA ASN A 649 -11.01 9.17 -25.23
C ASN A 649 -10.53 8.11 -24.24
N ALA A 650 -10.37 6.86 -24.68
CA ALA A 650 -9.84 5.80 -23.83
C ALA A 650 -8.42 6.14 -23.32
N GLY A 651 -7.73 7.08 -23.98
CA GLY A 651 -6.50 7.70 -23.50
C GLY A 651 -6.70 8.86 -22.50
N ASN A 652 -7.90 9.15 -22.02
CA ASN A 652 -8.17 10.13 -20.97
C ASN A 652 -8.84 9.44 -19.77
N PRO A 653 -8.15 9.35 -18.62
CA PRO A 653 -8.70 8.77 -17.38
C PRO A 653 -10.05 9.35 -16.95
N GLY A 654 -10.30 10.64 -17.20
CA GLY A 654 -11.56 11.30 -16.83
C GLY A 654 -12.74 10.76 -17.65
N ASP A 655 -12.58 10.70 -18.97
CA ASP A 655 -13.66 10.28 -19.88
C ASP A 655 -14.02 8.79 -19.70
N LEU A 656 -13.01 7.97 -19.38
CA LEU A 656 -13.17 6.55 -19.08
C LEU A 656 -14.01 6.33 -17.81
N ILE A 657 -13.77 7.12 -16.76
CA ILE A 657 -14.51 6.99 -15.50
C ILE A 657 -15.92 7.57 -15.63
N THR A 658 -16.10 8.68 -16.37
CA THR A 658 -17.43 9.18 -16.77
C THR A 658 -18.26 8.08 -17.42
N LEU A 659 -17.63 7.32 -18.31
CA LEU A 659 -18.30 6.22 -18.99
C LEU A 659 -18.69 5.09 -18.03
N MET A 660 -17.81 4.73 -17.10
CA MET A 660 -18.13 3.72 -16.11
C MET A 660 -19.25 4.14 -15.18
N ASP A 661 -19.26 5.39 -14.71
CA ASP A 661 -20.33 5.92 -13.87
C ASP A 661 -21.67 5.89 -14.62
N TRP A 662 -21.66 6.23 -15.92
CA TRP A 662 -22.82 6.08 -16.78
C TRP A 662 -23.26 4.61 -16.91
N ALA A 663 -22.34 3.69 -17.18
CA ALA A 663 -22.66 2.27 -17.34
C ALA A 663 -23.23 1.65 -16.06
N ILE A 664 -22.62 1.94 -14.90
CA ILE A 664 -23.06 1.47 -13.57
C ILE A 664 -24.45 2.04 -13.24
N GLY A 665 -24.65 3.35 -13.45
CA GLY A 665 -25.94 4.01 -13.20
C GLY A 665 -27.08 3.54 -14.12
N ASN A 666 -26.76 2.78 -15.17
CA ASN A 666 -27.72 2.26 -16.15
C ASN A 666 -27.69 0.73 -16.28
N LEU A 667 -27.04 -0.01 -15.36
CA LEU A 667 -27.16 -1.47 -15.29
C LEU A 667 -28.63 -1.85 -15.02
N PRO A 668 -29.15 -2.92 -15.65
CA PRO A 668 -30.53 -3.33 -15.44
C PRO A 668 -30.77 -3.73 -13.99
N GLN A 669 -31.95 -3.37 -13.48
CA GLN A 669 -32.55 -4.02 -12.32
C GLN A 669 -32.72 -5.52 -12.60
N TRP A 670 -32.92 -6.32 -11.55
CA TRP A 670 -33.17 -7.77 -11.64
C TRP A 670 -33.88 -8.21 -12.94
N GLU A 671 -33.19 -9.02 -13.73
CA GLU A 671 -33.68 -9.60 -14.97
C GLU A 671 -34.15 -11.03 -14.72
N ARG A 672 -35.39 -11.35 -15.07
CA ARG A 672 -35.87 -12.74 -15.01
C ARG A 672 -35.37 -13.51 -16.23
N LEU A 673 -34.55 -14.54 -16.00
CA LEU A 673 -33.99 -15.41 -17.04
C LEU A 673 -34.86 -16.63 -17.33
N ASP A 674 -35.58 -17.13 -16.32
CA ASP A 674 -36.36 -18.36 -16.42
C ASP A 674 -37.59 -18.32 -15.50
N SER A 675 -38.59 -19.17 -15.76
CA SER A 675 -39.77 -19.33 -14.91
C SER A 675 -40.27 -20.78 -14.87
N ASN A 676 -39.36 -21.74 -15.02
CA ASN A 676 -39.66 -23.15 -15.04
C ASN A 676 -39.63 -23.72 -13.60
N SER A 677 -40.77 -24.25 -13.16
CA SER A 677 -40.91 -24.83 -11.83
C SER A 677 -40.09 -26.10 -11.60
N ASP A 678 -39.55 -26.70 -12.66
CA ASP A 678 -38.71 -27.88 -12.55
C ASP A 678 -37.28 -27.54 -12.09
N THR A 679 -36.86 -26.26 -12.07
CA THR A 679 -35.52 -25.84 -11.65
C THR A 679 -35.29 -26.06 -10.16
N ILE A 680 -34.31 -26.91 -9.80
CA ILE A 680 -34.00 -27.26 -8.40
C ILE A 680 -32.60 -26.81 -7.94
N GLU A 681 -31.69 -26.50 -8.87
CA GLU A 681 -30.32 -26.08 -8.59
C GLU A 681 -29.80 -25.20 -9.73
N ILE A 682 -29.00 -24.19 -9.41
CA ILE A 682 -28.29 -23.33 -10.36
C ILE A 682 -26.79 -23.37 -10.10
N ALA A 683 -25.99 -23.21 -11.14
CA ALA A 683 -24.55 -23.01 -11.03
C ALA A 683 -24.09 -21.96 -12.06
N ALA A 684 -23.08 -21.16 -11.74
CA ALA A 684 -22.61 -20.09 -12.63
C ALA A 684 -21.09 -20.10 -12.79
N GLY A 685 -20.61 -19.68 -13.97
CA GLY A 685 -19.18 -19.57 -14.28
C GLY A 685 -18.90 -18.90 -15.63
N GLN A 686 -18.06 -17.87 -15.60
CA GLN A 686 -17.58 -17.02 -16.69
C GLN A 686 -18.61 -16.76 -17.81
N ASP A 687 -19.62 -15.99 -17.45
CA ASP A 687 -20.80 -15.54 -18.21
C ASP A 687 -21.87 -16.61 -18.47
N TYR A 688 -21.68 -17.85 -18.03
CA TYR A 688 -22.68 -18.91 -18.15
C TYR A 688 -23.42 -19.15 -16.85
N VAL A 689 -24.73 -19.40 -16.96
CA VAL A 689 -25.55 -19.98 -15.90
C VAL A 689 -26.16 -21.28 -16.39
N TYR A 690 -26.12 -22.27 -15.51
CA TYR A 690 -26.64 -23.60 -15.72
C TYR A 690 -27.77 -23.84 -14.73
N GLN A 691 -28.76 -24.63 -15.14
CA GLN A 691 -29.81 -25.09 -14.26
C GLN A 691 -29.97 -26.61 -14.35
N ARG A 692 -30.21 -27.23 -13.20
CA ARG A 692 -30.62 -28.63 -13.13
C ARG A 692 -32.10 -28.72 -12.77
N HIS A 693 -32.82 -29.55 -13.51
CA HIS A 693 -34.22 -29.82 -13.26
C HIS A 693 -34.41 -30.93 -12.23
N THR A 694 -35.60 -31.03 -11.64
CA THR A 694 -36.01 -32.06 -10.66
C THR A 694 -35.77 -33.48 -11.18
N ASN A 695 -35.82 -33.68 -12.50
CA ASN A 695 -35.60 -34.96 -13.15
C ASN A 695 -34.12 -35.24 -13.50
N GLY A 696 -33.18 -34.36 -13.15
CA GLY A 696 -31.75 -34.50 -13.42
C GLY A 696 -31.26 -33.95 -14.76
N GLN A 697 -32.14 -33.43 -15.62
CA GLN A 697 -31.72 -32.79 -16.88
C GLN A 697 -31.01 -31.46 -16.63
N ILE A 698 -30.09 -31.09 -17.52
CA ILE A 698 -29.28 -29.87 -17.39
C ILE A 698 -29.47 -28.97 -18.61
N TRP A 699 -29.65 -27.68 -18.33
CA TRP A 699 -29.78 -26.62 -19.32
C TRP A 699 -28.73 -25.54 -19.10
N LEU A 700 -28.32 -24.89 -20.19
CA LEU A 700 -27.37 -23.79 -20.23
C LEU A 700 -28.05 -22.55 -20.80
N TYR A 701 -27.92 -21.41 -20.13
CA TYR A 701 -28.31 -20.13 -20.70
C TYR A 701 -27.16 -19.54 -21.53
N ASN A 702 -27.36 -19.38 -22.84
CA ASN A 702 -26.32 -18.91 -23.78
C ASN A 702 -26.37 -17.39 -24.04
N GLU A 703 -26.75 -16.60 -23.03
CA GLU A 703 -27.03 -15.15 -23.09
C GLU A 703 -28.35 -14.76 -23.76
N SER A 704 -28.99 -15.66 -24.51
CA SER A 704 -30.25 -15.36 -25.23
C SER A 704 -31.37 -16.36 -25.00
N GLU A 705 -31.04 -17.63 -24.82
CA GLU A 705 -32.00 -18.71 -24.64
C GLU A 705 -31.42 -19.83 -23.76
N TRP A 706 -32.32 -20.63 -23.19
CA TRP A 706 -31.98 -21.86 -22.51
C TRP A 706 -31.86 -23.00 -23.51
N VAL A 707 -30.68 -23.61 -23.57
CA VAL A 707 -30.39 -24.78 -24.40
C VAL A 707 -30.22 -26.00 -23.52
N GLN A 708 -30.93 -27.08 -23.81
CA GLN A 708 -30.73 -28.34 -23.12
C GLN A 708 -29.37 -28.94 -23.52
N ILE A 709 -28.48 -29.11 -22.54
CA ILE A 709 -27.14 -29.68 -22.77
C ILE A 709 -27.01 -31.11 -22.24
N ASP A 710 -27.95 -31.55 -21.38
CA ASP A 710 -28.03 -32.93 -20.92
C ASP A 710 -29.47 -33.40 -20.83
N SER A 711 -29.78 -34.46 -21.58
CA SER A 711 -31.09 -35.12 -21.55
C SER A 711 -31.14 -36.30 -20.57
N ASN A 712 -29.99 -36.73 -20.04
CA ASN A 712 -29.92 -37.80 -19.05
C ASN A 712 -30.53 -37.34 -17.72
N ARG A 713 -31.15 -38.28 -17.02
CA ARG A 713 -31.91 -38.04 -15.78
C ARG A 713 -31.17 -38.51 -14.53
N ASP A 714 -29.85 -38.47 -14.60
CA ASP A 714 -28.98 -39.03 -13.58
C ASP A 714 -28.15 -38.00 -12.83
N ALA A 715 -28.14 -36.73 -13.24
CA ALA A 715 -27.44 -35.68 -12.49
C ALA A 715 -28.14 -35.39 -11.16
N VAL A 716 -27.34 -35.34 -10.09
CA VAL A 716 -27.80 -35.04 -8.72
C VAL A 716 -27.18 -33.77 -8.14
N GLU A 717 -26.15 -33.23 -8.77
CA GLU A 717 -25.43 -32.01 -8.36
C GLU A 717 -24.70 -31.43 -9.58
N ILE A 718 -24.61 -30.10 -9.66
CA ILE A 718 -23.85 -29.38 -10.68
C ILE A 718 -22.91 -28.35 -10.05
N ALA A 719 -21.72 -28.19 -10.62
CA ALA A 719 -20.77 -27.14 -10.22
C ALA A 719 -20.12 -26.54 -11.45
N ALA A 720 -19.89 -25.23 -11.45
CA ALA A 720 -19.30 -24.51 -12.58
C ALA A 720 -18.09 -23.69 -12.14
N GLY A 721 -17.08 -23.63 -13.00
CA GLY A 721 -15.88 -22.82 -12.83
C GLY A 721 -15.36 -22.44 -14.22
N ASN A 722 -15.04 -21.16 -14.42
CA ASN A 722 -14.81 -20.61 -15.76
C ASN A 722 -15.95 -21.03 -16.74
N ARG A 723 -15.63 -21.26 -18.02
CA ARG A 723 -16.58 -21.77 -19.03
C ARG A 723 -16.71 -23.31 -19.01
N VAL A 724 -16.63 -23.93 -17.83
CA VAL A 724 -16.68 -25.39 -17.65
C VAL A 724 -17.74 -25.77 -16.61
N LEU A 725 -18.59 -26.72 -16.98
CA LEU A 725 -19.58 -27.31 -16.08
C LEU A 725 -19.15 -28.73 -15.70
N TYR A 726 -19.40 -29.09 -14.45
CA TYR A 726 -19.25 -30.44 -13.92
C TYR A 726 -20.61 -30.92 -13.40
N LYS A 727 -20.88 -32.20 -13.55
CA LYS A 727 -22.03 -32.85 -12.91
C LYS A 727 -21.58 -34.09 -12.15
N ARG A 728 -22.25 -34.34 -11.03
CA ARG A 728 -22.22 -35.63 -10.36
C ARG A 728 -23.47 -36.41 -10.69
N GLN A 729 -23.28 -37.66 -11.10
CA GLN A 729 -24.36 -38.59 -11.39
C GLN A 729 -24.82 -39.31 -10.12
N SER A 730 -26.03 -39.86 -10.13
CA SER A 730 -26.64 -40.56 -8.99
C SER A 730 -25.87 -41.79 -8.51
N ASN A 731 -24.97 -42.31 -9.35
CA ASN A 731 -24.05 -43.40 -9.04
C ASN A 731 -22.68 -42.91 -8.50
N GLY A 732 -22.51 -41.62 -8.26
CA GLY A 732 -21.27 -40.98 -7.77
C GLY A 732 -20.31 -40.53 -8.88
N GLN A 733 -20.50 -40.92 -10.13
CA GLN A 733 -19.54 -40.65 -11.21
C GLN A 733 -19.57 -39.19 -11.66
N LEU A 734 -18.41 -38.70 -12.10
CA LEU A 734 -18.26 -37.32 -12.56
C LEU A 734 -18.13 -37.19 -14.08
N GLN A 735 -18.81 -36.20 -14.63
CA GLN A 735 -18.63 -35.76 -16.03
C GLN A 735 -18.39 -34.26 -16.10
N ARG A 736 -17.59 -33.86 -17.10
CA ARG A 736 -17.27 -32.48 -17.44
C ARG A 736 -17.87 -32.12 -18.78
N TYR A 737 -18.56 -31.00 -18.84
CA TYR A 737 -19.01 -30.36 -20.06
C TYR A 737 -18.09 -29.18 -20.41
N LYS A 738 -17.46 -29.23 -21.59
CA LYS A 738 -16.62 -28.15 -22.13
C LYS A 738 -16.73 -28.15 -23.65
N ASN A 739 -16.87 -26.97 -24.27
CA ASN A 739 -16.93 -26.81 -25.73
C ASN A 739 -18.00 -27.67 -26.43
N GLY A 740 -19.17 -27.88 -25.80
CA GLY A 740 -20.26 -28.65 -26.40
C GLY A 740 -20.21 -30.16 -26.13
N GLU A 741 -19.23 -30.65 -25.40
CA GLU A 741 -19.02 -32.10 -25.20
C GLU A 741 -18.99 -32.49 -23.72
N TRP A 742 -19.66 -33.59 -23.38
CA TRP A 742 -19.56 -34.27 -22.09
C TRP A 742 -18.44 -35.32 -22.10
N VAL A 743 -17.55 -35.25 -21.12
CA VAL A 743 -16.43 -36.19 -20.93
C VAL A 743 -16.50 -36.77 -19.53
N SER A 744 -16.50 -38.10 -19.40
CA SER A 744 -16.38 -38.79 -18.11
C SER A 744 -14.97 -38.56 -17.52
N LEU A 745 -14.92 -38.13 -16.26
CA LEU A 745 -13.66 -37.87 -15.54
C LEU A 745 -13.23 -39.06 -14.69
N ASP A 746 -14.17 -39.87 -14.22
CA ASP A 746 -13.91 -41.07 -13.45
C ASP A 746 -15.05 -42.09 -13.56
N LYS A 747 -14.88 -43.21 -12.85
CA LYS A 747 -15.87 -44.25 -12.63
C LYS A 747 -16.11 -44.49 -11.14
N ASN A 748 -15.85 -43.47 -10.31
CA ASN A 748 -15.90 -43.60 -8.86
C ASN A 748 -17.34 -43.51 -8.35
N SER A 749 -17.70 -44.31 -7.35
CA SER A 749 -19.02 -44.25 -6.71
C SER A 749 -19.05 -43.46 -5.42
N ASP A 750 -17.88 -43.14 -4.86
CA ASP A 750 -17.78 -42.65 -3.49
C ASP A 750 -17.97 -41.14 -3.40
N THR A 751 -18.08 -40.42 -4.51
CA THR A 751 -18.20 -38.96 -4.52
C THR A 751 -19.57 -38.50 -4.00
N VAL A 752 -19.55 -37.59 -3.03
CA VAL A 752 -20.75 -37.01 -2.39
C VAL A 752 -20.91 -35.51 -2.60
N GLN A 753 -19.85 -34.80 -2.99
CA GLN A 753 -19.85 -33.37 -3.27
C GLN A 753 -18.77 -33.03 -4.30
N ILE A 754 -19.04 -32.04 -5.14
CA ILE A 754 -18.07 -31.45 -6.07
C ILE A 754 -17.92 -29.95 -5.84
N ALA A 755 -16.72 -29.41 -6.04
CA ALA A 755 -16.46 -27.97 -6.00
C ALA A 755 -15.55 -27.57 -7.16
N ALA A 756 -15.92 -26.51 -7.88
CA ALA A 756 -15.19 -25.99 -9.03
C ALA A 756 -14.70 -24.56 -8.75
N GLY A 757 -13.46 -24.27 -9.13
CA GLY A 757 -12.86 -22.94 -9.01
C GLY A 757 -11.85 -22.73 -10.12
N GLY A 758 -12.02 -21.69 -10.94
CA GLY A 758 -11.22 -21.49 -12.13
C GLY A 758 -11.31 -22.68 -13.09
N ASP A 759 -10.16 -23.26 -13.48
CA ASP A 759 -10.09 -24.46 -14.32
C ASP A 759 -9.95 -25.77 -13.53
N GLU A 760 -10.02 -25.72 -12.19
CA GLU A 760 -9.81 -26.87 -11.30
C GLU A 760 -11.15 -27.40 -10.75
N ILE A 761 -11.20 -28.72 -10.50
CA ILE A 761 -12.35 -29.41 -9.89
C ILE A 761 -11.87 -30.33 -8.78
N TYR A 762 -12.63 -30.34 -7.71
CA TYR A 762 -12.40 -31.11 -6.50
C TYR A 762 -13.60 -31.98 -6.21
N GLN A 763 -13.37 -33.12 -5.58
CA GLN A 763 -14.42 -34.02 -5.13
C GLN A 763 -14.18 -34.47 -3.69
N ARG A 764 -15.25 -34.54 -2.91
CA ARG A 764 -15.27 -35.13 -1.57
C ARG A 764 -15.92 -36.50 -1.62
N HIS A 765 -15.32 -37.50 -0.98
CA HIS A 765 -15.88 -38.85 -0.91
C HIS A 765 -16.71 -39.07 0.35
N THR A 766 -17.47 -40.17 0.39
CA THR A 766 -18.30 -40.60 1.53
C THR A 766 -17.52 -40.72 2.84
N ASN A 767 -16.21 -40.95 2.78
CA ASN A 767 -15.33 -41.06 3.94
C ASN A 767 -14.68 -39.73 4.36
N GLY A 768 -15.07 -38.60 3.76
CA GLY A 768 -14.52 -37.28 4.02
C GLY A 768 -13.27 -36.92 3.23
N GLY A 769 -12.59 -37.89 2.59
CA GLY A 769 -11.39 -37.62 1.81
C GLY A 769 -11.64 -36.68 0.62
N ILE A 770 -10.59 -36.00 0.16
CA ILE A 770 -10.66 -35.02 -0.93
C ILE A 770 -9.67 -35.38 -2.04
N TRP A 771 -10.14 -35.30 -3.28
CA TRP A 771 -9.33 -35.45 -4.48
C TRP A 771 -9.42 -34.20 -5.35
N GLN A 772 -8.28 -33.81 -5.93
CA GLN A 772 -8.13 -32.74 -6.92
C GLN A 772 -7.91 -33.34 -8.31
N TYR A 773 -8.62 -32.87 -9.33
CA TYR A 773 -8.35 -33.25 -10.71
C TYR A 773 -7.32 -32.31 -11.34
N LYS A 774 -6.11 -32.82 -11.59
CA LYS A 774 -5.01 -32.03 -12.15
C LYS A 774 -4.21 -32.83 -13.17
N ASN A 775 -3.85 -32.20 -14.29
CA ASN A 775 -3.09 -32.83 -15.39
C ASN A 775 -3.73 -34.14 -15.91
N GLY A 776 -5.07 -34.17 -16.00
CA GLY A 776 -5.81 -35.32 -16.53
C GLY A 776 -5.92 -36.52 -15.59
N LYS A 777 -5.62 -36.36 -14.31
CA LYS A 777 -5.72 -37.41 -13.30
C LYS A 777 -6.24 -36.87 -11.96
N TRP A 778 -6.88 -37.73 -11.19
CA TRP A 778 -7.22 -37.47 -9.80
C TRP A 778 -5.98 -37.64 -8.92
N VAL A 779 -5.75 -36.68 -8.05
CA VAL A 779 -4.72 -36.68 -7.02
C VAL A 779 -5.42 -36.61 -5.68
N ASP A 780 -5.08 -37.56 -4.81
CA ASP A 780 -5.53 -37.59 -3.43
C ASP A 780 -4.79 -36.51 -2.64
N ILE A 781 -5.53 -35.63 -1.96
CA ILE A 781 -4.97 -34.48 -1.23
C ILE A 781 -5.38 -34.44 0.25
N ASP A 782 -6.38 -35.20 0.68
CA ASP A 782 -6.81 -35.27 2.07
C ASP A 782 -7.55 -36.58 2.39
N HIS A 783 -7.36 -37.09 3.62
CA HIS A 783 -8.01 -38.32 4.11
C HIS A 783 -8.70 -38.10 5.47
N ASN A 784 -9.32 -36.94 5.68
CA ASN A 784 -9.96 -36.63 6.95
C ASN A 784 -11.47 -36.92 6.92
N GLY A 785 -11.92 -37.80 7.81
CA GLY A 785 -13.33 -38.15 7.99
C GLY A 785 -14.21 -37.04 8.54
N ASP A 786 -13.63 -35.99 9.12
CA ASP A 786 -14.36 -34.86 9.69
C ASP A 786 -14.84 -33.88 8.62
N THR A 787 -14.33 -33.95 7.39
CA THR A 787 -14.70 -33.01 6.32
C THR A 787 -16.17 -33.16 5.90
N VAL A 788 -16.95 -32.10 6.09
CA VAL A 788 -18.38 -32.04 5.73
C VAL A 788 -18.69 -31.17 4.52
N SER A 789 -17.82 -30.22 4.17
CA SER A 789 -17.99 -29.37 2.99
C SER A 789 -16.64 -28.94 2.37
N ILE A 790 -16.64 -28.69 1.07
CA ILE A 790 -15.51 -28.14 0.31
C ILE A 790 -15.96 -26.94 -0.55
N THR A 791 -15.14 -25.90 -0.63
CA THR A 791 -15.37 -24.69 -1.43
C THR A 791 -14.09 -24.31 -2.18
N ALA A 792 -14.19 -24.06 -3.48
CA ALA A 792 -13.04 -23.68 -4.31
C ALA A 792 -13.16 -22.23 -4.79
N SER A 793 -12.05 -21.49 -4.72
CA SER A 793 -11.92 -20.13 -5.24
C SER A 793 -11.42 -20.15 -6.70
N ASN A 794 -11.70 -19.09 -7.46
CA ASN A 794 -11.26 -18.94 -8.85
C ASN A 794 -9.73 -18.91 -9.03
N ASP A 795 -8.99 -18.53 -7.99
CA ASP A 795 -7.53 -18.53 -7.96
C ASP A 795 -6.91 -19.93 -7.76
N GLY A 796 -7.74 -20.98 -7.61
CA GLY A 796 -7.31 -22.36 -7.40
C GLY A 796 -7.12 -22.72 -5.93
N THR A 797 -7.42 -21.83 -4.99
CA THR A 797 -7.39 -22.13 -3.55
C THR A 797 -8.61 -22.97 -3.17
N LEU A 798 -8.39 -24.05 -2.41
CA LEU A 798 -9.45 -24.90 -1.89
C LEU A 798 -9.58 -24.70 -0.38
N TYR A 799 -10.81 -24.66 0.11
CA TYR A 799 -11.14 -24.64 1.52
C TYR A 799 -11.98 -25.86 1.87
N GLN A 800 -11.81 -26.39 3.08
CA GLN A 800 -12.66 -27.42 3.65
C GLN A 800 -13.20 -27.00 5.01
N LEU A 801 -14.42 -27.44 5.30
CA LEU A 801 -15.08 -27.28 6.59
C LEU A 801 -15.25 -28.65 7.24
N HIS A 802 -14.81 -28.77 8.49
CA HIS A 802 -14.98 -29.96 9.32
C HIS A 802 -16.28 -29.92 10.12
N SER A 803 -16.78 -31.07 10.55
CA SER A 803 -17.99 -31.19 11.37
C SER A 803 -17.88 -30.51 12.74
N GLY A 804 -16.66 -30.27 13.22
CA GLY A 804 -16.37 -29.51 14.44
C GLY A 804 -16.24 -28.00 14.21
N GLY A 805 -16.48 -27.51 12.98
CA GLY A 805 -16.38 -26.10 12.62
C GLY A 805 -14.97 -25.64 12.22
N GLN A 806 -13.98 -26.54 12.15
CA GLN A 806 -12.64 -26.17 11.68
C GLN A 806 -12.64 -25.82 10.19
N ILE A 807 -11.95 -24.74 9.85
CA ILE A 807 -11.68 -24.35 8.47
C ILE A 807 -10.22 -24.63 8.17
N TRP A 808 -9.98 -25.32 7.06
CA TRP A 808 -8.64 -25.50 6.52
C TRP A 808 -8.56 -24.97 5.10
N VAL A 809 -7.39 -24.44 4.74
CA VAL A 809 -7.04 -24.00 3.39
C VAL A 809 -5.98 -24.91 2.80
N TYR A 810 -6.17 -25.29 1.54
CA TYR A 810 -5.19 -25.98 0.72
C TYR A 810 -4.63 -25.02 -0.31
N SER A 811 -3.35 -24.68 -0.17
CA SER A 811 -2.63 -23.80 -1.08
C SER A 811 -1.20 -24.28 -1.24
N ASN A 812 -0.65 -24.15 -2.44
CA ASN A 812 0.73 -24.58 -2.77
C ASN A 812 1.05 -26.04 -2.39
N GLY A 813 0.04 -26.93 -2.33
CA GLY A 813 0.23 -28.35 -2.01
C GLY A 813 0.22 -28.68 -0.51
N GLU A 814 -0.06 -27.71 0.36
CA GLU A 814 -0.09 -27.91 1.81
C GLU A 814 -1.44 -27.47 2.41
N TRP A 815 -1.86 -28.16 3.48
CA TRP A 815 -3.02 -27.81 4.28
C TRP A 815 -2.62 -26.98 5.50
N ALA A 816 -3.33 -25.89 5.74
CA ALA A 816 -3.19 -25.07 6.94
C ALA A 816 -4.56 -24.81 7.59
N MET A 817 -4.65 -24.93 8.91
CA MET A 817 -5.86 -24.61 9.66
C MET A 817 -5.98 -23.09 9.81
N LEU A 818 -7.13 -22.53 9.44
CA LEU A 818 -7.44 -21.10 9.54
C LEU A 818 -8.35 -20.76 10.71
N ASP A 819 -9.26 -21.67 11.06
CA ASP A 819 -10.18 -21.47 12.18
C ASP A 819 -10.53 -22.80 12.85
N ASN A 820 -11.00 -22.71 14.09
CA ASN A 820 -11.49 -23.84 14.88
C ASN A 820 -12.67 -23.38 15.75
N ASN A 821 -13.71 -22.87 15.10
CA ASN A 821 -14.91 -22.39 15.77
C ASN A 821 -16.10 -23.29 15.46
N SER A 822 -16.65 -23.94 16.49
CA SER A 822 -17.77 -24.87 16.35
C SER A 822 -19.09 -24.25 15.87
N ASP A 823 -19.19 -22.92 15.89
CA ASP A 823 -20.36 -22.23 15.37
C ASP A 823 -20.36 -22.13 13.84
N THR A 824 -19.23 -22.35 13.17
CA THR A 824 -19.12 -22.27 11.71
C THR A 824 -19.92 -23.38 11.02
N VAL A 825 -20.84 -22.98 10.15
CA VAL A 825 -21.73 -23.89 9.40
C VAL A 825 -21.63 -23.76 7.88
N GLU A 826 -21.03 -22.69 7.37
CA GLU A 826 -20.92 -22.42 5.94
C GLU A 826 -19.70 -21.52 5.66
N ILE A 827 -19.06 -21.75 4.50
CA ILE A 827 -17.92 -20.96 4.02
C ILE A 827 -18.14 -20.57 2.55
N ALA A 828 -17.75 -19.34 2.20
CA ALA A 828 -17.77 -18.84 0.83
C ALA A 828 -16.43 -18.16 0.50
N ALA A 829 -15.89 -18.41 -0.70
CA ALA A 829 -14.60 -17.87 -1.10
C ALA A 829 -14.60 -17.43 -2.57
N SER A 830 -13.90 -16.33 -2.87
CA SER A 830 -13.68 -15.83 -4.23
C SER A 830 -12.52 -14.83 -4.26
N ASP A 831 -11.66 -14.93 -5.27
CA ASP A 831 -10.57 -13.98 -5.58
C ASP A 831 -9.76 -13.50 -4.35
N GLY A 832 -9.28 -14.46 -3.55
CA GLY A 832 -8.51 -14.19 -2.34
C GLY A 832 -9.31 -13.80 -1.09
N ASN A 833 -10.64 -13.68 -1.17
CA ASN A 833 -11.50 -13.45 -0.03
C ASN A 833 -12.09 -14.77 0.49
N LEU A 834 -12.18 -14.89 1.82
CA LEU A 834 -12.83 -16.01 2.50
C LEU A 834 -13.77 -15.47 3.58
N TYR A 835 -14.98 -16.01 3.60
CA TYR A 835 -16.02 -15.66 4.56
C TYR A 835 -16.57 -16.93 5.23
N GLN A 836 -16.99 -16.78 6.47
CA GLN A 836 -17.71 -17.84 7.20
C GLN A 836 -19.01 -17.31 7.77
N ARG A 837 -20.02 -18.18 7.82
CA ARG A 837 -21.27 -17.94 8.52
C ARG A 837 -21.38 -18.87 9.71
N HIS A 838 -21.79 -18.31 10.85
CA HIS A 838 -22.06 -19.06 12.06
C HIS A 838 -23.52 -19.53 12.12
N ASN A 839 -23.80 -20.53 12.96
CA ASN A 839 -25.12 -21.12 13.17
C ASN A 839 -26.20 -20.09 13.56
N GLY A 840 -25.79 -18.99 14.21
CA GLY A 840 -26.63 -17.87 14.62
C GLY A 840 -26.86 -16.81 13.54
N GLY A 841 -26.30 -16.99 12.34
CA GLY A 841 -26.46 -16.08 11.19
C GLY A 841 -25.35 -15.03 11.02
N ASN A 842 -24.53 -14.79 12.05
CA ASN A 842 -23.38 -13.89 12.00
C ASN A 842 -22.39 -14.27 10.88
N ILE A 843 -21.76 -13.26 10.28
CA ILE A 843 -20.81 -13.43 9.19
C ILE A 843 -19.47 -12.82 9.57
N TYR A 844 -18.39 -13.53 9.24
CA TYR A 844 -17.02 -13.10 9.46
C TYR A 844 -16.23 -13.13 8.14
N HIS A 845 -15.31 -12.17 7.99
CA HIS A 845 -14.36 -12.08 6.88
C HIS A 845 -12.94 -12.40 7.37
N TYR A 846 -12.21 -13.20 6.61
CA TYR A 846 -10.81 -13.49 6.88
C TYR A 846 -9.91 -12.41 6.28
N THR A 847 -9.18 -11.69 7.14
CA THR A 847 -8.32 -10.55 6.74
C THR A 847 -6.89 -10.96 6.36
N GLY A 848 -6.56 -12.25 6.44
CA GLY A 848 -5.20 -12.78 6.27
C GLY A 848 -4.43 -12.92 7.59
N SER A 849 -4.79 -12.16 8.62
CA SER A 849 -4.20 -12.27 9.97
C SER A 849 -5.20 -12.75 11.04
N GLY A 850 -6.50 -12.69 10.73
CA GLY A 850 -7.57 -13.16 11.63
C GLY A 850 -8.95 -13.04 11.00
N TRP A 851 -9.97 -13.25 11.82
CA TRP A 851 -11.39 -13.13 11.45
C TRP A 851 -11.99 -11.86 12.02
N GLU A 852 -12.63 -11.06 11.17
CA GLU A 852 -13.38 -9.86 11.54
C GLU A 852 -14.88 -10.12 11.43
N GLU A 853 -15.65 -9.80 12.48
CA GLU A 853 -17.12 -9.86 12.43
C GLU A 853 -17.64 -8.73 11.54
N ILE A 854 -18.27 -9.06 10.41
CA ILE A 854 -18.78 -8.09 9.44
C ILE A 854 -20.31 -7.98 9.44
N ASP A 855 -21.01 -8.95 10.04
CA ASP A 855 -22.46 -8.91 10.22
C ASP A 855 -22.89 -9.65 11.50
N ARG A 856 -23.93 -9.12 12.15
CA ARG A 856 -24.58 -9.70 13.33
C ARG A 856 -26.09 -9.78 13.10
N ASN A 857 -26.51 -10.60 12.14
CA ASN A 857 -27.92 -10.79 11.83
C ASN A 857 -28.34 -12.26 11.84
N GLY A 858 -29.38 -12.57 12.62
CA GLY A 858 -29.96 -13.92 12.68
C GLY A 858 -30.82 -14.31 11.48
N ASP A 859 -31.13 -13.38 10.58
CA ASP A 859 -31.93 -13.63 9.39
C ASP A 859 -31.12 -14.27 8.24
N THR A 860 -29.80 -14.37 8.38
CA THR A 860 -28.93 -14.92 7.34
C THR A 860 -29.09 -16.43 7.20
N LEU A 861 -29.56 -16.85 6.03
CA LEU A 861 -29.80 -18.25 5.66
C LEU A 861 -28.73 -18.85 4.74
N GLY A 862 -27.90 -18.02 4.11
CA GLY A 862 -26.83 -18.46 3.20
C GLY A 862 -25.91 -17.32 2.77
N ILE A 863 -24.72 -17.65 2.29
CA ILE A 863 -23.75 -16.66 1.78
C ILE A 863 -23.17 -17.10 0.43
N ALA A 864 -22.88 -16.14 -0.46
CA ALA A 864 -22.18 -16.38 -1.71
C ALA A 864 -21.14 -15.29 -1.98
N ALA A 865 -19.95 -15.70 -2.41
CA ALA A 865 -18.84 -14.80 -2.74
C ALA A 865 -18.53 -14.88 -4.23
N GLY A 866 -18.32 -13.75 -4.89
CA GLY A 866 -17.99 -13.69 -6.32
C GLY A 866 -17.32 -12.38 -6.69
N GLY A 867 -16.21 -12.45 -7.44
CA GLY A 867 -15.38 -11.28 -7.66
C GLY A 867 -14.86 -10.75 -6.32
N GLN A 868 -15.04 -9.45 -6.09
CA GLN A 868 -14.79 -8.78 -4.80
C GLN A 868 -16.07 -8.63 -3.95
N ASN A 869 -17.18 -9.27 -4.34
CA ASN A 869 -18.47 -9.11 -3.69
C ASN A 869 -18.76 -10.29 -2.74
N LEU A 870 -19.43 -9.98 -1.64
CA LEU A 870 -20.09 -10.94 -0.76
C LEU A 870 -21.57 -10.61 -0.68
N PHE A 871 -22.40 -11.63 -0.80
CA PHE A 871 -23.83 -11.55 -0.64
C PHE A 871 -24.30 -12.44 0.51
N GLN A 872 -25.25 -11.93 1.28
CA GLN A 872 -25.98 -12.71 2.27
C GLN A 872 -27.45 -12.84 1.84
N ARG A 873 -27.97 -14.05 1.97
CA ARG A 873 -29.34 -14.42 1.60
C ARG A 873 -30.19 -14.49 2.86
N HIS A 874 -31.28 -13.74 2.89
CA HIS A 874 -32.39 -13.96 3.83
C HIS A 874 -33.52 -14.71 3.13
N GLN A 875 -34.66 -14.90 3.78
CA GLN A 875 -35.80 -15.59 3.17
C GLN A 875 -36.29 -14.89 1.87
N ASN A 876 -36.35 -13.55 1.87
CA ASN A 876 -36.94 -12.75 0.79
C ASN A 876 -36.14 -11.48 0.44
N GLN A 877 -34.88 -11.43 0.87
CA GLN A 877 -33.97 -10.32 0.65
C GLN A 877 -32.56 -10.86 0.39
N ILE A 878 -31.80 -10.10 -0.38
CA ILE A 878 -30.35 -10.27 -0.52
C ILE A 878 -29.70 -8.95 -0.15
N TRP A 879 -28.63 -9.04 0.62
CA TRP A 879 -27.79 -7.92 0.98
C TRP A 879 -26.37 -8.13 0.45
N ARG A 880 -25.74 -7.05 -0.02
CA ARG A 880 -24.36 -7.02 -0.51
C ARG A 880 -23.47 -6.29 0.48
N TYR A 881 -22.31 -6.86 0.78
CA TYR A 881 -21.29 -6.27 1.65
C TYR A 881 -20.54 -5.15 0.94
N LEU A 882 -20.30 -4.02 1.63
CA LEU A 882 -19.66 -2.82 1.06
C LEU A 882 -18.18 -2.66 1.41
N GLY A 883 -17.55 -3.68 2.03
CA GLY A 883 -16.12 -3.65 2.35
C GLY A 883 -15.75 -2.96 3.66
N SER A 884 -16.72 -2.70 4.54
CA SER A 884 -16.48 -2.23 5.91
C SER A 884 -17.41 -2.93 6.89
N PRO A 885 -16.99 -3.23 8.13
CA PRO A 885 -17.81 -3.94 9.11
C PRO A 885 -19.20 -3.34 9.26
N TYR A 886 -20.22 -4.20 9.26
CA TYR A 886 -21.64 -3.84 9.38
C TYR A 886 -22.16 -2.92 8.27
N SER A 887 -21.43 -2.79 7.15
CA SER A 887 -21.82 -1.99 6.00
C SER A 887 -22.38 -2.88 4.90
N TRP A 888 -23.70 -2.89 4.79
CA TRP A 888 -24.45 -3.70 3.83
C TRP A 888 -25.49 -2.87 3.10
N GLU A 889 -25.76 -3.21 1.85
CA GLU A 889 -26.88 -2.66 1.09
C GLU A 889 -27.85 -3.74 0.66
N GLN A 890 -29.15 -3.45 0.72
CA GLN A 890 -30.17 -4.36 0.21
C GLN A 890 -30.18 -4.28 -1.31
N VAL A 891 -29.93 -5.42 -1.98
CA VAL A 891 -29.88 -5.50 -3.45
C VAL A 891 -31.08 -6.22 -4.05
N ASP A 892 -31.78 -7.08 -3.29
CA ASP A 892 -33.05 -7.66 -3.71
C ASP A 892 -34.26 -6.98 -3.07
N THR A 893 -35.20 -6.56 -3.91
CA THR A 893 -36.48 -5.95 -3.53
C THR A 893 -37.69 -6.68 -4.14
N THR A 894 -37.47 -7.83 -4.79
CA THR A 894 -38.52 -8.63 -5.44
C THR A 894 -39.56 -9.15 -4.44
N GLY A 895 -39.15 -9.41 -3.19
CA GLY A 895 -40.02 -9.90 -2.11
C GLY A 895 -40.44 -11.36 -2.26
N ALA A 896 -39.91 -12.08 -3.26
CA ALA A 896 -40.13 -13.50 -3.46
C ALA A 896 -39.31 -14.34 -2.48
N ASN A 897 -39.72 -15.58 -2.23
CA ASN A 897 -38.93 -16.51 -1.43
C ASN A 897 -37.72 -16.98 -2.23
N ILE A 898 -36.54 -16.67 -1.73
CA ILE A 898 -35.27 -17.06 -2.33
C ILE A 898 -34.89 -18.42 -1.75
N VAL A 899 -34.42 -19.35 -2.59
CA VAL A 899 -33.98 -20.68 -2.14
C VAL A 899 -32.48 -20.84 -2.30
N ASP A 900 -31.89 -20.22 -3.32
CA ASP A 900 -30.47 -20.35 -3.62
C ASP A 900 -29.91 -19.09 -4.29
N ILE A 901 -28.64 -18.79 -4.03
CA ILE A 901 -27.89 -17.70 -4.66
C ILE A 901 -26.53 -18.21 -5.12
N VAL A 902 -26.16 -17.88 -6.35
CA VAL A 902 -24.82 -18.19 -6.89
C VAL A 902 -24.25 -16.98 -7.59
N THR A 903 -22.93 -16.93 -7.64
CA THR A 903 -22.18 -15.81 -8.20
C THR A 903 -21.31 -16.27 -9.35
N ASP A 904 -21.05 -15.36 -10.28
CA ASP A 904 -20.02 -15.50 -11.29
C ASP A 904 -19.36 -14.14 -11.53
N GLY A 905 -18.16 -13.99 -10.96
CA GLY A 905 -17.52 -12.67 -10.84
C GLY A 905 -18.49 -11.70 -10.17
N ASN A 906 -18.84 -10.62 -10.89
CA ASN A 906 -19.74 -9.59 -10.38
C ASN A 906 -21.22 -9.81 -10.73
N THR A 907 -21.58 -10.99 -11.22
CA THR A 907 -22.97 -11.31 -11.52
C THR A 907 -23.54 -12.13 -10.38
N LEU A 908 -24.69 -11.70 -9.85
CA LEU A 908 -25.46 -12.45 -8.88
C LEU A 908 -26.66 -13.08 -9.57
N TYR A 909 -26.84 -14.38 -9.33
CA TYR A 909 -28.03 -15.12 -9.71
C TYR A 909 -28.78 -15.53 -8.45
N GLN A 910 -30.11 -15.49 -8.53
CA GLN A 910 -30.98 -16.02 -7.49
C GLN A 910 -32.02 -16.95 -8.09
N ARG A 911 -32.37 -17.99 -7.34
CA ARG A 911 -33.48 -18.88 -7.64
C ARG A 911 -34.58 -18.73 -6.59
N HIS A 912 -35.81 -18.59 -7.06
CA HIS A 912 -37.00 -18.54 -6.21
C HIS A 912 -37.59 -19.94 -5.98
N ASP A 913 -38.49 -20.08 -5.01
CA ASP A 913 -39.17 -21.34 -4.69
C ASP A 913 -40.10 -21.83 -5.81
N ASP A 914 -40.55 -20.93 -6.69
CA ASP A 914 -41.31 -21.24 -7.90
C ASP A 914 -40.44 -21.72 -9.09
N GLY A 915 -39.12 -21.84 -8.88
CA GLY A 915 -38.15 -22.26 -9.90
C GLY A 915 -37.66 -21.14 -10.82
N SER A 916 -38.19 -19.92 -10.71
CA SER A 916 -37.71 -18.80 -11.52
C SER A 916 -36.27 -18.41 -11.18
N ILE A 917 -35.51 -18.06 -12.21
CA ILE A 917 -34.13 -17.61 -12.11
C ILE A 917 -34.07 -16.14 -12.45
N TRP A 918 -33.39 -15.37 -11.61
CA TRP A 918 -33.15 -13.95 -11.84
C TRP A 918 -31.66 -13.64 -11.76
N ARG A 919 -31.25 -12.60 -12.48
CA ARG A 919 -29.87 -12.13 -12.54
C ARG A 919 -29.79 -10.63 -12.29
N VAL A 920 -28.74 -10.19 -11.64
CA VAL A 920 -28.33 -8.78 -11.55
C VAL A 920 -26.80 -8.66 -11.68
N PHE A 921 -26.34 -7.54 -12.21
CA PHE A 921 -24.92 -7.26 -12.45
C PHE A 921 -24.41 -6.18 -11.51
N PHE A 922 -23.17 -6.35 -11.01
CA PHE A 922 -22.46 -5.41 -10.14
C PHE A 922 -21.15 -4.87 -10.75
#